data_AF-A0A3C0KUK4-F1
#
_entry.id   AF-A0A3C0KUK4-F1
#
_cell.length_a   1.000
_cell.length_b   1.000
_cell.length_c   1.000
_cell.angle_alpha   90.00
_cell.angle_beta   90.00
_cell.angle_gamma   90.00
#
_symmetry.space_group_name_H-M   'P 1'
#
loop_
_entity.id
_entity.type
_entity.pdbx_description
1 polymer ?
#
loop_
_entity_poly.entity_id
_entity_poly.type
_entity_poly.pdbx_seq_one_letter_code
_entity_poly.pdbx_strand_id
1 'polypeptide(L)'
;MGKVMLWSSRHAKLVVAVIIVISVISAFFAAQVRIDSGTEGMMIEGDPAKDFHRDTVAKFGSDNVTVVFIRDKNLFTPEKLKVLEKLYYDLKDLPGVERCESLFSVTNFKGVGGALETNPLMDQAPATIEEAMRIQADALKSPLFMNSLISSDGRMTAINLYVDVDKKDPDFHTKFSKKVDEVSGKYEKEFERLFQFGNSFSRRAIGENIISDQFRIAPMAVAVLVITLIAALRNFSAGMMPMLTAGTSVLWTFAFMYIVGIPLNVLTVIVPSIMIVVGSTEDLHMLSEFMAGVEETKGDADKSIEIMSGKLGLAVLMTAMTTFLGFLSIIYNDITMLVQFGMVAAFALGINPCITFTLGPAYLHFFGPRKLKKHDEEVHFIDRGFNLMQRGIINLVNNPRKKTAAIVIFSIMTLGALGATYFVKVNNDFIAYFKEDSDLRQRSAVLHKELSGAQTFFIRITGGAPDTFKQSEYLSQVAAIQQFMQKKGWFDKTESLADRVALINMEMHDGDRKYFSIPADSNLISQYLLFFQRDDLARFVTPDFSEVSIMVRHNVSASYEINAILAELRDHIRKTVNPNFKTEFTGEYILINKAAETLAVNSVTSLGLLLSIVFVCMYLLFWSVKAGLISLIPNVFPIVMIFGVMGLFDIPLNVGTAMVACISVGIAVDDTMHMMTRYNAEMRERQNGSEALAAVLHDEIRPVVSTSVALTLGFAVCAASNFVPVIQFGILSGVVMIMALLADLIITPILLQSTQLITLWDLVGLKLREEVIKQSAFFDGLKAWQRKKVCLLGRMKEKNAGEYAVVKGEMGNSMYLLLDGKADVIGKDEKTGQEITLTTLKPGEVFGEIALVKAGPRSAHVLAKEPIRYLEIDWEGLKRIQRIYPRIGGKLFLNLSRILGERLVHTNEMLFGKSSS
;
A
#
# COMPACT_ATOMS: atom_id res chain seq x y z
N MET A 1 -8.92 6.00 -25.28
CA MET A 1 -8.28 7.14 -24.58
C MET A 1 -7.81 8.24 -25.51
N GLY A 2 -7.01 8.00 -26.56
CA GLY A 2 -6.60 9.08 -27.49
C GLY A 2 -7.76 9.93 -28.04
N LYS A 3 -8.88 9.28 -28.44
CA LYS A 3 -10.11 9.99 -28.84
C LYS A 3 -10.72 10.87 -27.73
N VAL A 4 -10.62 10.45 -26.46
CA VAL A 4 -11.12 11.21 -25.31
C VAL A 4 -10.25 12.45 -25.10
N MET A 5 -8.93 12.31 -25.13
CA MET A 5 -8.00 13.44 -25.01
C MET A 5 -8.23 14.50 -26.09
N LEU A 6 -8.39 14.06 -27.34
CA LEU A 6 -8.72 14.93 -28.48
C LEU A 6 -10.06 15.63 -28.31
N TRP A 7 -11.08 14.90 -27.86
CA TRP A 7 -12.40 15.48 -27.59
C TRP A 7 -12.34 16.53 -26.48
N SER A 8 -11.58 16.25 -25.41
CA SER A 8 -11.40 17.13 -24.26
C SER A 8 -10.68 18.43 -24.64
N SER A 9 -9.65 18.36 -25.48
CA SER A 9 -8.99 19.57 -26.02
C SER A 9 -9.96 20.41 -26.85
N ARG A 10 -10.72 19.79 -27.78
CA ARG A 10 -11.69 20.49 -28.64
C ARG A 10 -12.85 21.14 -27.87
N HIS A 11 -13.24 20.58 -26.73
CA HIS A 11 -14.34 21.06 -25.90
C HIS A 11 -13.87 21.54 -24.51
N ALA A 12 -12.66 22.09 -24.42
CA ALA A 12 -11.99 22.40 -23.15
C ALA A 12 -12.85 23.23 -22.17
N LYS A 13 -13.62 24.21 -22.65
CA LYS A 13 -14.53 25.03 -21.81
C LYS A 13 -15.62 24.20 -21.13
N LEU A 14 -16.23 23.25 -21.87
CA LEU A 14 -17.27 22.37 -21.34
C LEU A 14 -16.69 21.42 -20.29
N VAL A 15 -15.53 20.83 -20.58
CA VAL A 15 -14.82 19.93 -19.66
C VAL A 15 -14.50 20.63 -18.34
N VAL A 16 -13.92 21.83 -18.40
CA VAL A 16 -13.60 22.62 -17.20
C VAL A 16 -14.87 22.96 -16.41
N ALA A 17 -15.95 23.36 -17.08
CA ALA A 17 -17.21 23.66 -16.40
C ALA A 17 -17.80 22.43 -15.67
N VAL A 18 -17.81 21.27 -16.32
CA VAL A 18 -18.30 20.01 -15.72
C VAL A 18 -17.43 19.61 -14.52
N ILE A 19 -16.10 19.68 -14.64
CA ILE A 19 -15.19 19.35 -13.54
C ILE A 19 -15.40 20.29 -12.36
N ILE A 20 -15.56 21.61 -12.59
CA ILE A 20 -15.83 22.57 -11.51
C ILE A 20 -17.15 22.23 -10.81
N VAL A 21 -18.23 21.94 -11.55
CA VAL A 21 -19.52 21.59 -10.95
C VAL A 21 -19.41 20.34 -10.08
N ILE A 22 -18.78 19.28 -10.58
CA ILE A 22 -18.57 18.05 -9.81
C ILE A 22 -17.70 18.35 -8.58
N SER A 23 -16.63 19.12 -8.73
CA SER A 23 -15.76 19.50 -7.61
C SER A 23 -16.46 20.31 -6.53
N VAL A 24 -17.39 21.21 -6.88
CA VAL A 24 -18.19 21.96 -5.89
C VAL A 24 -19.11 21.01 -5.10
N ILE A 25 -19.76 20.07 -5.78
CA ILE A 25 -20.58 19.04 -5.13
C ILE A 25 -19.71 18.15 -4.24
N SER A 26 -18.57 17.70 -4.74
CA SER A 26 -17.60 16.90 -3.99
C SER A 26 -17.08 17.62 -2.75
N ALA A 27 -16.83 18.94 -2.83
CA ALA A 27 -16.39 19.73 -1.67
C ALA A 27 -17.41 19.73 -0.52
N PHE A 28 -18.71 19.77 -0.84
CA PHE A 28 -19.77 19.69 0.17
C PHE A 28 -19.76 18.35 0.93
N PHE A 29 -19.55 17.24 0.23
CA PHE A 29 -19.44 15.91 0.85
C PHE A 29 -18.11 15.69 1.55
N ALA A 30 -17.00 16.15 0.96
CA ALA A 30 -15.66 16.05 1.53
C ALA A 30 -15.56 16.73 2.90
N ALA A 31 -16.24 17.86 3.11
CA ALA A 31 -16.26 18.56 4.38
C ALA A 31 -16.95 17.79 5.53
N GLN A 32 -17.65 16.69 5.23
CA GLN A 32 -18.43 15.91 6.19
C GLN A 32 -17.80 14.54 6.50
N VAL A 33 -16.61 14.26 5.97
CA VAL A 33 -15.90 13.01 6.26
C VAL A 33 -15.62 12.89 7.76
N ARG A 34 -16.02 11.77 8.35
CA ARG A 34 -15.81 11.48 9.77
C ARG A 34 -14.40 11.01 10.03
N ILE A 35 -13.89 11.28 11.22
CA ILE A 35 -12.61 10.74 11.68
C ILE A 35 -12.91 9.55 12.59
N ASP A 36 -12.29 8.42 12.30
CA ASP A 36 -12.32 7.24 13.17
C ASP A 36 -10.99 7.13 13.90
N SER A 37 -11.04 7.44 15.20
CA SER A 37 -9.93 7.30 16.12
C SER A 37 -10.02 6.00 16.93
N GLY A 38 -10.90 5.07 16.57
CA GLY A 38 -11.08 3.80 17.23
C GLY A 38 -10.04 2.75 16.83
N THR A 39 -9.93 1.73 17.67
CA THR A 39 -9.09 0.53 17.43
C THR A 39 -9.87 -0.61 16.77
N GLU A 40 -11.20 -0.52 16.66
CA GLU A 40 -12.05 -1.57 16.09
C GLU A 40 -11.70 -1.92 14.64
N GLY A 41 -11.27 -0.93 13.86
CA GLY A 41 -10.83 -1.13 12.48
C GLY A 41 -9.54 -1.95 12.34
N MET A 42 -8.78 -2.13 13.43
CA MET A 42 -7.58 -3.01 13.48
C MET A 42 -7.92 -4.48 13.63
N MET A 43 -9.18 -4.81 13.91
CA MET A 43 -9.64 -6.16 14.18
C MET A 43 -10.25 -6.80 12.92
N ILE A 44 -10.29 -8.14 12.89
CA ILE A 44 -10.88 -8.93 11.80
C ILE A 44 -12.38 -8.64 11.63
N GLU A 45 -12.82 -8.36 10.42
CA GLU A 45 -14.22 -8.12 10.08
C GLU A 45 -15.05 -9.43 10.18
N GLY A 46 -16.24 -9.36 10.79
CA GLY A 46 -17.13 -10.52 10.93
C GLY A 46 -16.62 -11.64 11.87
N ASP A 47 -15.54 -11.44 12.63
CA ASP A 47 -15.01 -12.44 13.55
C ASP A 47 -16.00 -12.70 14.73
N PRO A 48 -16.46 -13.94 14.96
CA PRO A 48 -17.31 -14.28 16.11
C PRO A 48 -16.71 -13.90 17.47
N ALA A 49 -15.38 -13.76 17.55
CA ALA A 49 -14.71 -13.29 18.77
C ALA A 49 -15.11 -11.85 19.16
N LYS A 50 -15.51 -11.01 18.19
CA LYS A 50 -16.06 -9.67 18.45
C LYS A 50 -17.41 -9.75 19.15
N ASP A 51 -18.29 -10.65 18.71
CA ASP A 51 -19.61 -10.83 19.32
C ASP A 51 -19.47 -11.43 20.73
N PHE A 52 -18.55 -12.38 20.91
CA PHE A 52 -18.22 -12.91 22.22
C PHE A 52 -17.67 -11.83 23.18
N HIS A 53 -16.84 -10.92 22.67
CA HIS A 53 -16.35 -9.78 23.45
C HIS A 53 -17.50 -8.84 23.85
N ARG A 54 -18.38 -8.50 22.91
CA ARG A 54 -19.57 -7.67 23.17
C ARG A 54 -20.50 -8.29 24.23
N ASP A 55 -20.75 -9.60 24.15
CA ASP A 55 -21.53 -10.32 25.17
C ASP A 55 -20.82 -10.30 26.55
N THR A 56 -19.49 -10.42 26.56
CA THR A 56 -18.70 -10.36 27.80
C THR A 56 -18.79 -8.98 28.44
N VAL A 57 -18.63 -7.90 27.66
CA VAL A 57 -18.77 -6.52 28.14
C VAL A 57 -20.20 -6.25 28.64
N ALA A 58 -21.22 -6.77 27.96
CA ALA A 58 -22.61 -6.62 28.39
C ALA A 58 -22.91 -7.32 29.72
N LYS A 59 -22.23 -8.44 30.02
CA LYS A 59 -22.43 -9.21 31.26
C LYS A 59 -21.61 -8.70 32.44
N PHE A 60 -20.35 -8.31 32.19
CA PHE A 60 -19.37 -8.04 33.24
C PHE A 60 -18.94 -6.55 33.30
N GLY A 61 -19.51 -5.69 32.46
CA GLY A 61 -19.20 -4.25 32.42
C GLY A 61 -18.08 -3.88 31.45
N SER A 62 -17.89 -2.57 31.27
CA SER A 62 -16.97 -2.02 30.26
C SER A 62 -15.50 -2.17 30.64
N ASP A 63 -14.68 -2.42 29.62
CA ASP A 63 -13.22 -2.30 29.61
C ASP A 63 -12.72 -0.88 29.27
N ASN A 64 -13.64 0.06 29.04
CA ASN A 64 -13.32 1.48 28.84
C ASN A 64 -13.06 2.17 30.18
N VAL A 65 -11.80 2.09 30.61
CA VAL A 65 -11.32 2.77 31.82
C VAL A 65 -10.48 3.98 31.44
N THR A 66 -10.79 5.12 32.07
CA THR A 66 -9.89 6.28 32.12
C THR A 66 -9.31 6.37 33.53
N VAL A 67 -7.99 6.24 33.63
CA VAL A 67 -7.24 6.35 34.88
C VAL A 67 -6.75 7.79 35.03
N VAL A 68 -7.16 8.46 36.10
CA VAL A 68 -6.54 9.72 36.54
C VAL A 68 -5.46 9.37 37.56
N PHE A 69 -4.22 9.55 37.16
CA PHE A 69 -3.03 9.27 37.95
C PHE A 69 -2.65 10.49 38.79
N ILE A 70 -2.37 10.28 40.08
CA ILE A 70 -1.91 11.30 40.99
C ILE A 70 -0.65 10.82 41.73
N ARG A 71 0.38 11.67 41.79
CA ARG A 71 1.59 11.47 42.60
C ARG A 71 1.84 12.70 43.47
N ASP A 72 2.08 12.45 44.76
CA ASP A 72 2.53 13.47 45.70
C ASP A 72 3.25 12.82 46.89
N LYS A 73 4.36 13.41 47.37
CA LYS A 73 5.09 12.89 48.53
C LYS A 73 4.27 12.96 49.82
N ASN A 74 3.36 13.93 49.91
CA ASN A 74 2.50 14.20 51.07
C ASN A 74 1.04 13.80 50.79
N LEU A 75 0.82 12.81 49.91
CA LEU A 75 -0.51 12.39 49.48
C LEU A 75 -1.45 12.08 50.66
N PHE A 76 -0.95 11.39 51.70
CA PHE A 76 -1.70 11.05 52.91
C PHE A 76 -1.60 12.13 54.00
N THR A 77 -1.94 13.36 53.63
CA THR A 77 -2.15 14.46 54.58
C THR A 77 -3.60 14.94 54.49
N PRO A 78 -4.21 15.42 55.60
CA PRO A 78 -5.59 15.94 55.59
C PRO A 78 -5.84 16.97 54.48
N GLU A 79 -4.88 17.88 54.27
CA GLU A 79 -4.96 18.91 53.24
C GLU A 79 -5.03 18.31 51.83
N LYS A 80 -4.10 17.40 51.49
CA LYS A 80 -4.05 16.77 50.16
C LYS A 80 -5.22 15.83 49.92
N LEU A 81 -5.62 15.05 50.92
CA LEU A 81 -6.79 14.16 50.81
C LEU A 81 -8.08 14.97 50.62
N LYS A 82 -8.20 16.15 51.21
CA LYS A 82 -9.34 17.05 50.98
C LYS A 82 -9.38 17.63 49.57
N VAL A 83 -8.21 17.89 48.97
CA VAL A 83 -8.12 18.28 47.55
C VAL A 83 -8.47 17.08 46.66
N LEU A 84 -7.97 15.89 46.99
CA LEU A 84 -8.25 14.66 46.26
C LEU A 84 -9.75 14.29 46.30
N GLU A 85 -10.40 14.50 47.44
CA GLU A 85 -11.84 14.31 47.62
C GLU A 85 -12.65 15.20 46.66
N LYS A 86 -12.31 16.49 46.58
CA LYS A 86 -12.95 17.42 45.63
C LYS A 86 -12.75 16.98 44.18
N LEU A 87 -11.52 16.60 43.82
CA LEU A 87 -11.22 16.07 42.49
C LEU A 87 -12.05 14.80 42.19
N TYR A 88 -12.17 13.89 43.16
CA TYR A 88 -12.96 12.67 43.02
C TYR A 88 -14.44 12.97 42.71
N TYR A 89 -15.08 13.86 43.48
CA TYR A 89 -16.49 14.22 43.25
C TYR A 89 -16.68 14.98 41.93
N ASP A 90 -15.80 15.93 41.61
CA ASP A 90 -15.85 16.66 40.34
C ASP A 90 -15.73 15.72 39.12
N LEU A 91 -14.90 14.67 39.23
CA LEU A 91 -14.76 13.64 38.19
C LEU A 91 -15.94 12.67 38.17
N LYS A 92 -16.48 12.29 39.33
CA LYS A 92 -17.63 11.38 39.46
C LYS A 92 -18.89 11.96 38.80
N ASP A 93 -19.09 13.26 38.92
CA ASP A 93 -20.27 13.96 38.40
C ASP A 93 -20.16 14.28 36.89
N LEU A 94 -19.07 13.86 36.23
CA LEU A 94 -18.90 14.08 34.79
C LEU A 94 -19.92 13.27 33.97
N PRO A 95 -20.59 13.89 32.97
CA PRO A 95 -21.45 13.16 32.05
C PRO A 95 -20.68 12.08 31.28
N GLY A 96 -21.19 10.84 31.32
CA GLY A 96 -20.56 9.67 30.70
C GLY A 96 -19.77 8.79 31.67
N VAL A 97 -19.57 9.22 32.93
CA VAL A 97 -19.02 8.35 33.98
C VAL A 97 -20.15 7.48 34.53
N GLU A 98 -20.06 6.17 34.31
CA GLU A 98 -20.98 5.18 34.88
C GLU A 98 -20.60 4.88 36.33
N ARG A 99 -19.29 4.73 36.58
CA ARG A 99 -18.74 4.43 37.90
C ARG A 99 -17.38 5.10 38.07
N CYS A 100 -17.15 5.65 39.25
CA CYS A 100 -15.88 6.25 39.64
C CYS A 100 -15.31 5.50 40.85
N GLU A 101 -14.20 4.80 40.63
CA GLU A 101 -13.48 4.08 41.69
C GLU A 101 -12.26 4.87 42.17
N SER A 102 -12.16 5.06 43.47
CA SER A 102 -10.99 5.65 44.14
C SER A 102 -10.89 5.11 45.56
N LEU A 103 -9.89 5.58 46.31
CA LEU A 103 -9.80 5.31 47.75
C LEU A 103 -11.04 5.80 48.54
N PHE A 104 -11.87 6.70 47.97
CA PHE A 104 -13.10 7.19 48.59
C PHE A 104 -14.35 6.32 48.36
N SER A 105 -14.26 5.33 47.46
CA SER A 105 -15.43 4.56 47.04
C SER A 105 -15.27 3.06 47.25
N VAL A 106 -14.04 2.59 47.51
CA VAL A 106 -13.79 1.17 47.70
C VAL A 106 -14.17 0.73 49.11
N THR A 107 -14.85 -0.41 49.17
CA THR A 107 -15.21 -1.07 50.42
C THR A 107 -13.97 -1.66 51.09
N ASN A 108 -13.71 -1.29 52.34
CA ASN A 108 -12.65 -1.88 53.15
C ASN A 108 -13.23 -3.01 54.00
N PHE A 109 -12.81 -4.23 53.69
CA PHE A 109 -13.17 -5.42 54.48
C PHE A 109 -12.13 -5.60 55.57
N LYS A 110 -12.56 -5.56 56.84
CA LYS A 110 -11.65 -5.70 57.98
C LYS A 110 -12.22 -6.62 59.04
N GLY A 111 -11.46 -7.64 59.42
CA GLY A 111 -11.79 -8.50 60.55
C GLY A 111 -11.53 -7.79 61.87
N VAL A 112 -12.56 -7.66 62.72
CA VAL A 112 -12.45 -7.10 64.08
C VAL A 112 -13.24 -7.98 65.04
N GLY A 113 -12.53 -8.70 65.92
CA GLY A 113 -13.16 -9.46 67.00
C GLY A 113 -14.11 -10.58 66.54
N GLY A 114 -13.83 -11.21 65.39
CA GLY A 114 -14.68 -12.25 64.79
C GLY A 114 -15.88 -11.74 63.98
N ALA A 115 -16.03 -10.42 63.83
CA ALA A 115 -16.97 -9.79 62.91
C ALA A 115 -16.22 -9.14 61.73
N LEU A 116 -16.92 -8.97 60.61
CA LEU A 116 -16.40 -8.31 59.41
C LEU A 116 -16.97 -6.90 59.31
N GLU A 117 -16.12 -5.89 59.35
CA GLU A 117 -16.48 -4.51 59.02
C GLU A 117 -16.43 -4.33 57.49
N THR A 118 -17.47 -3.72 56.92
CA THR A 118 -17.63 -3.50 55.47
C THR A 118 -17.80 -2.01 55.13
N ASN A 119 -17.16 -1.14 55.91
CA ASN A 119 -17.26 0.30 55.71
C ASN A 119 -16.38 0.73 54.52
N PRO A 120 -16.69 1.84 53.84
CA PRO A 120 -15.79 2.43 52.85
C PRO A 120 -14.42 2.71 53.47
N LEU A 121 -13.36 2.57 52.67
CA LEU A 121 -11.99 2.82 53.12
C LEU A 121 -11.83 4.25 53.67
N MET A 122 -12.47 5.21 53.01
CA MET A 122 -12.76 6.53 53.54
C MET A 122 -13.97 7.13 52.83
N ASP A 123 -14.91 7.71 53.57
CA ASP A 123 -16.08 8.41 53.00
C ASP A 123 -15.83 9.91 52.77
N GLN A 124 -14.94 10.48 53.58
CA GLN A 124 -14.53 11.88 53.57
C GLN A 124 -13.04 11.98 53.86
N ALA A 125 -12.42 13.10 53.50
CA ALA A 125 -11.02 13.31 53.85
C ALA A 125 -10.83 13.34 55.39
N PRO A 126 -9.83 12.63 55.93
CA PRO A 126 -9.58 12.55 57.36
C PRO A 126 -9.19 13.92 57.93
N ALA A 127 -9.60 14.20 59.17
CA ALA A 127 -9.33 15.49 59.81
C ALA A 127 -7.92 15.56 60.43
N THR A 128 -7.32 14.41 60.73
CA THR A 128 -6.02 14.31 61.42
C THR A 128 -5.02 13.49 60.62
N ILE A 129 -3.73 13.76 60.84
CA ILE A 129 -2.64 13.02 60.19
C ILE A 129 -2.63 11.55 60.66
N GLU A 130 -2.95 11.28 61.93
CA GLU A 130 -3.02 9.91 62.47
C GLU A 130 -4.06 9.06 61.74
N GLU A 131 -5.24 9.63 61.48
CA GLU A 131 -6.29 8.96 60.73
C GLU A 131 -5.89 8.74 59.26
N ALA A 132 -5.26 9.72 58.62
CA ALA A 132 -4.72 9.59 57.27
C ALA A 132 -3.67 8.47 57.15
N MET A 133 -2.76 8.37 58.13
CA MET A 133 -1.76 7.29 58.19
C MET A 133 -2.41 5.93 58.45
N ARG A 134 -3.49 5.87 59.23
CA ARG A 134 -4.27 4.62 59.43
C ARG A 134 -4.91 4.15 58.13
N ILE A 135 -5.55 5.06 57.39
CA ILE A 135 -6.13 4.77 56.07
C ILE A 135 -5.05 4.29 55.10
N GLN A 136 -3.88 4.94 55.09
CA GLN A 136 -2.74 4.50 54.28
C GLN A 136 -2.31 3.07 54.62
N ALA A 137 -2.19 2.76 55.91
CA ALA A 137 -1.79 1.44 56.37
C ALA A 137 -2.84 0.37 56.02
N ASP A 138 -4.12 0.66 56.20
CA ASP A 138 -5.22 -0.24 55.82
C ASP A 138 -5.24 -0.45 54.29
N ALA A 139 -5.04 0.62 53.50
CA ALA A 139 -4.96 0.54 52.04
C ALA A 139 -3.78 -0.32 51.55
N LEU A 140 -2.60 -0.17 52.15
CA LEU A 140 -1.41 -0.95 51.84
C LEU A 140 -1.49 -2.40 52.34
N LYS A 141 -2.32 -2.69 53.34
CA LYS A 141 -2.52 -4.07 53.83
C LYS A 141 -3.30 -4.90 52.82
N SER A 142 -4.31 -4.30 52.17
CA SER A 142 -5.22 -4.96 51.23
C SER A 142 -4.51 -5.36 49.91
N PRO A 143 -4.50 -6.68 49.57
CA PRO A 143 -3.97 -7.13 48.29
C PRO A 143 -4.73 -6.60 47.08
N LEU A 144 -6.00 -6.18 47.23
CA LEU A 144 -6.81 -5.68 46.10
C LEU A 144 -6.45 -4.24 45.73
N PHE A 145 -6.06 -3.41 46.71
CA PHE A 145 -5.76 -2.00 46.46
C PHE A 145 -4.31 -1.78 46.04
N MET A 146 -3.39 -2.58 46.59
CA MET A 146 -1.96 -2.46 46.30
C MET A 146 -1.66 -2.68 44.81
N ASN A 147 -0.94 -1.72 44.24
CA ASN A 147 -0.58 -1.56 42.83
C ASN A 147 -1.80 -1.37 41.88
N SER A 148 -3.04 -1.38 42.36
CA SER A 148 -4.23 -1.10 41.54
C SER A 148 -4.73 0.34 41.76
N LEU A 149 -4.88 0.76 43.02
CA LEU A 149 -5.35 2.09 43.44
C LEU A 149 -4.32 2.88 44.25
N ILE A 150 -3.33 2.22 44.85
CA ILE A 150 -2.25 2.82 45.63
C ILE A 150 -0.92 2.15 45.29
N SER A 151 0.15 2.94 45.16
CA SER A 151 1.51 2.41 44.98
C SER A 151 2.02 1.76 46.26
N SER A 152 2.99 0.85 46.12
CA SER A 152 3.62 0.16 47.26
C SER A 152 4.36 1.11 48.23
N ASP A 153 4.80 2.28 47.76
CA ASP A 153 5.41 3.33 48.57
C ASP A 153 4.39 4.32 49.19
N GLY A 154 3.10 4.16 48.86
CA GLY A 154 2.00 4.98 49.37
C GLY A 154 2.01 6.45 48.89
N ARG A 155 2.77 6.80 47.84
CA ARG A 155 2.89 8.17 47.32
C ARG A 155 2.07 8.44 46.07
N MET A 156 1.40 7.41 45.54
CA MET A 156 0.56 7.54 44.35
C MET A 156 -0.81 6.93 44.59
N THR A 157 -1.78 7.48 43.87
CA THR A 157 -3.11 6.91 43.79
C THR A 157 -3.69 7.07 42.38
N ALA A 158 -4.67 6.24 42.07
CA ALA A 158 -5.43 6.29 40.83
C ALA A 158 -6.92 6.46 41.12
N ILE A 159 -7.58 7.28 40.28
CA ILE A 159 -9.03 7.34 40.18
C ILE A 159 -9.42 6.69 38.85
N ASN A 160 -10.14 5.57 38.89
CA ASN A 160 -10.58 4.85 37.71
C ASN A 160 -12.00 5.29 37.35
N LEU A 161 -12.15 5.91 36.17
CA LEU A 161 -13.43 6.30 35.60
C LEU A 161 -13.85 5.23 34.60
N TYR A 162 -14.93 4.53 34.91
CA TYR A 162 -15.59 3.61 33.99
C TYR A 162 -16.59 4.39 33.17
N VAL A 163 -16.41 4.34 31.85
CA VAL A 163 -17.07 5.26 30.94
C VAL A 163 -18.13 4.50 30.13
N ASP A 164 -19.39 4.95 30.23
CA ASP A 164 -20.44 4.50 29.33
C ASP A 164 -20.36 5.31 28.03
N VAL A 165 -19.94 4.63 26.97
CA VAL A 165 -19.64 5.28 25.68
C VAL A 165 -20.93 5.47 24.89
N ASP A 166 -21.29 6.72 24.62
CA ASP A 166 -22.37 7.02 23.68
C ASP A 166 -21.92 6.72 22.25
N LYS A 167 -22.32 5.54 21.75
CA LYS A 167 -22.01 5.07 20.41
C LYS A 167 -22.59 5.95 19.29
N LYS A 168 -23.51 6.86 19.60
CA LYS A 168 -24.10 7.79 18.63
C LYS A 168 -23.30 9.08 18.46
N ASP A 169 -22.44 9.43 19.42
CA ASP A 169 -21.57 10.60 19.35
C ASP A 169 -20.16 10.18 18.89
N PRO A 170 -19.78 10.43 17.62
CA PRO A 170 -18.46 10.04 17.11
C PRO A 170 -17.30 10.71 17.84
N ASP A 171 -17.55 11.88 18.44
CA ASP A 171 -16.56 12.68 19.14
C ASP A 171 -16.59 12.47 20.66
N PHE A 172 -17.36 11.47 21.15
CA PHE A 172 -17.57 11.23 22.58
C PHE A 172 -16.23 11.16 23.34
N HIS A 173 -15.30 10.33 22.89
CA HIS A 173 -14.00 10.14 23.56
C HIS A 173 -13.18 11.43 23.62
N THR A 174 -13.18 12.21 22.54
CA THR A 174 -12.48 13.50 22.46
C THR A 174 -13.09 14.51 23.43
N LYS A 175 -14.43 14.64 23.44
CA LYS A 175 -15.15 15.54 24.34
C LYS A 175 -14.98 15.13 25.81
N PHE A 176 -15.12 13.84 26.10
CA PHE A 176 -14.96 13.28 27.44
C PHE A 176 -13.53 13.49 27.96
N SER A 177 -12.52 13.12 27.17
CA SER A 177 -11.12 13.32 27.58
C SER A 177 -10.79 14.80 27.80
N LYS A 178 -11.30 15.71 26.96
CA LYS A 178 -11.13 17.16 27.19
C LYS A 178 -11.79 17.64 28.49
N LYS A 179 -12.99 17.15 28.82
CA LYS A 179 -13.65 17.47 30.10
C LYS A 179 -12.86 16.93 31.30
N VAL A 180 -12.28 15.73 31.21
CA VAL A 180 -11.43 15.18 32.27
C VAL A 180 -10.17 16.04 32.46
N ASP A 181 -9.54 16.52 31.38
CA ASP A 181 -8.40 17.46 31.48
C ASP A 181 -8.82 18.81 32.06
N GLU A 182 -9.99 19.33 31.68
CA GLU A 182 -10.52 20.59 32.21
C GLU A 182 -10.75 20.53 33.72
N VAL A 183 -11.33 19.42 34.21
CA VAL A 183 -11.52 19.19 35.66
C VAL A 183 -10.17 18.98 36.34
N SER A 184 -9.34 18.09 35.80
CA SER A 184 -8.01 17.76 36.31
C SER A 184 -7.09 18.98 36.39
N GLY A 185 -7.14 19.87 35.39
CA GLY A 185 -6.32 21.08 35.28
C GLY A 185 -6.57 22.10 36.40
N LYS A 186 -7.76 22.09 37.03
CA LYS A 186 -8.05 22.93 38.21
C LYS A 186 -7.19 22.53 39.42
N TYR A 187 -6.75 21.28 39.47
CA TYR A 187 -6.03 20.67 40.58
C TYR A 187 -4.56 20.33 40.24
N GLU A 188 -4.10 20.58 39.01
CA GLU A 188 -2.77 20.18 38.54
C GLU A 188 -1.64 20.76 39.41
N LYS A 189 -1.79 22.01 39.90
CA LYS A 189 -0.80 22.67 40.77
C LYS A 189 -0.79 22.13 42.20
N GLU A 190 -1.83 21.40 42.59
CA GLU A 190 -1.98 20.86 43.94
C GLU A 190 -1.28 19.51 44.11
N PHE A 191 -0.72 18.92 43.06
CA PHE A 191 -0.01 17.64 43.14
C PHE A 191 1.34 17.72 42.41
N GLU A 192 2.34 16.92 42.81
CA GLU A 192 3.62 16.88 42.10
C GLU A 192 3.46 16.43 40.65
N ARG A 193 2.51 15.51 40.40
CA ARG A 193 2.14 15.08 39.05
C ARG A 193 0.70 14.61 39.02
N LEU A 194 -0.07 15.11 38.05
CA LEU A 194 -1.44 14.70 37.80
C LEU A 194 -1.67 14.58 36.29
N PHE A 195 -2.19 13.45 35.83
CA PHE A 195 -2.57 13.28 34.42
C PHE A 195 -3.63 12.20 34.23
N GLN A 196 -4.38 12.27 33.13
CA GLN A 196 -5.25 11.18 32.68
C GLN A 196 -4.53 10.26 31.68
N PHE A 197 -4.91 8.99 31.69
CA PHE A 197 -4.54 8.00 30.69
C PHE A 197 -5.67 6.96 30.53
N GLY A 198 -5.80 6.32 29.37
CA GLY A 198 -6.85 5.32 29.13
C GLY A 198 -7.42 5.41 27.72
N ASN A 199 -8.48 4.67 27.44
CA ASN A 199 -8.98 4.53 26.06
C ASN A 199 -9.40 5.88 25.45
N SER A 200 -10.18 6.69 26.18
CA SER A 200 -10.64 8.00 25.69
C SER A 200 -9.50 8.98 25.39
N PHE A 201 -8.45 9.01 26.23
CA PHE A 201 -7.26 9.82 26.00
C PHE A 201 -6.50 9.35 24.75
N SER A 202 -6.27 8.03 24.63
CA SER A 202 -5.58 7.44 23.49
C SER A 202 -6.32 7.72 22.18
N ARG A 203 -7.64 7.55 22.15
CA ARG A 203 -8.48 7.84 20.96
C ARG A 203 -8.41 9.33 20.58
N ARG A 204 -8.51 10.25 21.55
CA ARG A 204 -8.30 11.68 21.29
C ARG A 204 -6.92 11.95 20.67
N ALA A 205 -5.87 11.41 21.27
CA ALA A 205 -4.51 11.58 20.79
C ALA A 205 -4.33 11.06 19.35
N ILE A 206 -5.02 9.99 18.98
CA ILE A 206 -5.04 9.52 17.59
C ILE A 206 -5.72 10.54 16.67
N GLY A 207 -6.94 10.95 17.00
CA GLY A 207 -7.72 11.88 16.18
C GLY A 207 -6.97 13.21 15.95
N GLU A 208 -6.37 13.77 17.00
CA GLU A 208 -5.61 15.02 16.89
C GLU A 208 -4.33 14.88 16.05
N ASN A 209 -3.63 13.74 16.14
CA ASN A 209 -2.47 13.48 15.28
C ASN A 209 -2.85 13.24 13.82
N ILE A 210 -3.99 12.57 13.54
CA ILE A 210 -4.51 12.41 12.16
C ILE A 210 -4.76 13.79 11.53
N ILE A 211 -5.43 14.69 12.26
CA ILE A 211 -5.70 16.06 11.77
C ILE A 211 -4.39 16.83 11.57
N SER A 212 -3.49 16.78 12.56
CA SER A 212 -2.19 17.46 12.49
C SER A 212 -1.36 16.97 11.29
N ASP A 213 -1.36 15.68 11.02
CA ASP A 213 -0.66 15.08 9.88
C ASP A 213 -1.23 15.60 8.56
N GLN A 214 -2.55 15.75 8.41
CA GLN A 214 -3.14 16.30 7.19
C GLN A 214 -2.68 17.75 6.91
N PHE A 215 -2.55 18.57 7.94
CA PHE A 215 -2.08 19.96 7.79
C PHE A 215 -0.56 20.10 7.66
N ARG A 216 0.23 19.05 7.95
CA ARG A 216 1.70 19.06 7.80
C ARG A 216 2.16 18.31 6.55
N ILE A 217 1.75 17.05 6.40
CA ILE A 217 2.22 16.12 5.37
C ILE A 217 1.70 16.54 4.00
N ALA A 218 0.41 16.85 3.84
CA ALA A 218 -0.15 17.15 2.52
C ALA A 218 0.48 18.41 1.87
N PRO A 219 0.62 19.56 2.56
CA PRO A 219 1.32 20.72 1.98
C PRO A 219 2.80 20.43 1.66
N MET A 220 3.49 19.65 2.50
CA MET A 220 4.87 19.23 2.22
C MET A 220 4.95 18.32 0.99
N ALA A 221 4.00 17.40 0.81
CA ALA A 221 3.93 16.53 -0.37
C ALA A 221 3.72 17.34 -1.65
N VAL A 222 2.81 18.33 -1.62
CA VAL A 222 2.61 19.28 -2.72
C VAL A 222 3.88 20.08 -2.99
N ALA A 223 4.54 20.60 -1.95
CA ALA A 223 5.77 21.37 -2.11
C ALA A 223 6.90 20.54 -2.74
N VAL A 224 7.11 19.32 -2.26
CA VAL A 224 8.09 18.38 -2.81
C VAL A 224 7.76 18.03 -4.26
N LEU A 225 6.48 17.77 -4.57
CA LEU A 225 6.04 17.53 -5.93
C LEU A 225 6.37 18.75 -6.82
N VAL A 226 5.98 19.96 -6.43
CA VAL A 226 6.24 21.16 -7.22
C VAL A 226 7.73 21.39 -7.44
N ILE A 227 8.56 21.22 -6.41
CA ILE A 227 10.02 21.37 -6.51
C ILE A 227 10.60 20.35 -7.49
N THR A 228 10.19 19.08 -7.39
CA THR A 228 10.69 18.00 -8.26
C THR A 228 10.22 18.18 -9.70
N LEU A 229 8.97 18.58 -9.92
CA LEU A 229 8.42 18.89 -11.25
C LEU A 229 9.13 20.07 -11.90
N ILE A 230 9.37 21.16 -11.16
CA ILE A 230 10.11 22.32 -11.68
C ILE A 230 11.54 21.94 -12.02
N ALA A 231 12.20 21.12 -11.18
CA ALA A 231 13.55 20.63 -11.47
C ALA A 231 13.59 19.74 -12.72
N ALA A 232 12.60 18.87 -12.90
CA ALA A 232 12.52 17.94 -14.02
C ALA A 232 12.16 18.63 -15.35
N LEU A 233 11.12 19.47 -15.36
CA LEU A 233 10.56 20.07 -16.58
C LEU A 233 11.08 21.49 -16.87
N ARG A 234 11.76 22.13 -15.91
CA ARG A 234 12.31 23.50 -16.02
C ARG A 234 11.27 24.57 -16.45
N ASN A 235 9.98 24.29 -16.25
CA ASN A 235 8.88 25.15 -16.64
C ASN A 235 7.81 25.18 -15.55
N PHE A 236 7.63 26.33 -14.91
CA PHE A 236 6.65 26.53 -13.84
C PHE A 236 5.21 26.27 -14.31
N SER A 237 4.88 26.68 -15.55
CA SER A 237 3.53 26.48 -16.12
C SER A 237 3.21 25.00 -16.38
N ALA A 238 4.23 24.15 -16.54
CA ALA A 238 4.03 22.71 -16.69
C ALA A 238 3.76 22.03 -15.34
N GLY A 239 4.32 22.56 -14.24
CA GLY A 239 4.12 22.03 -12.89
C GLY A 239 2.73 22.26 -12.28
N MET A 240 1.94 23.20 -12.83
CA MET A 240 0.58 23.47 -12.35
C MET A 240 -0.45 22.41 -12.78
N MET A 241 -0.23 21.73 -13.91
CA MET A 241 -1.16 20.69 -14.39
C MET A 241 -1.28 19.54 -13.37
N PRO A 242 -0.17 18.91 -12.91
CA PRO A 242 -0.23 17.86 -11.90
C PRO A 242 -0.88 18.28 -10.57
N MET A 243 -0.76 19.54 -10.19
CA MET A 243 -1.41 20.04 -8.98
C MET A 243 -2.94 20.09 -9.13
N LEU A 244 -3.43 20.50 -10.29
CA LEU A 244 -4.87 20.62 -10.56
C LEU A 244 -5.53 19.24 -10.69
N THR A 245 -4.89 18.33 -11.43
CA THR A 245 -5.35 16.94 -11.58
C THR A 245 -5.35 16.22 -10.24
N ALA A 246 -4.21 16.19 -9.54
CA ALA A 246 -4.11 15.50 -8.26
C ALA A 246 -4.98 16.14 -7.17
N GLY A 247 -5.06 17.48 -7.10
CA GLY A 247 -5.94 18.17 -6.15
C GLY A 247 -7.43 17.87 -6.38
N THR A 248 -7.84 17.78 -7.65
CA THR A 248 -9.21 17.36 -8.00
C THR A 248 -9.48 15.91 -7.59
N SER A 249 -8.53 15.01 -7.87
CA SER A 249 -8.61 13.59 -7.47
C SER A 249 -8.71 13.42 -5.96
N VAL A 250 -7.92 14.16 -5.18
CA VAL A 250 -7.98 14.16 -3.70
C VAL A 250 -9.35 14.62 -3.21
N LEU A 251 -9.87 15.73 -3.75
CA LEU A 251 -11.18 16.26 -3.38
C LEU A 251 -12.31 15.26 -3.64
N TRP A 252 -12.30 14.62 -4.81
CA TRP A 252 -13.30 13.62 -5.17
C TRP A 252 -13.15 12.33 -4.35
N THR A 253 -11.93 12.00 -3.93
CA THR A 253 -11.66 10.88 -3.02
C THR A 253 -12.29 11.11 -1.64
N PHE A 254 -12.15 12.31 -1.06
CA PHE A 254 -12.83 12.65 0.19
C PHE A 254 -14.36 12.62 0.05
N ALA A 255 -14.90 13.08 -1.08
CA ALA A 255 -16.34 12.97 -1.35
C ALA A 255 -16.79 11.50 -1.41
N PHE A 256 -16.02 10.64 -2.08
CA PHE A 256 -16.26 9.20 -2.14
C PHE A 256 -16.24 8.55 -0.76
N MET A 257 -15.26 8.90 0.08
CA MET A 257 -15.17 8.43 1.47
C MET A 257 -16.47 8.72 2.24
N TYR A 258 -17.02 9.93 2.13
CA TYR A 258 -18.30 10.28 2.75
C TYR A 258 -19.47 9.45 2.19
N ILE A 259 -19.58 9.35 0.86
CA ILE A 259 -20.70 8.66 0.19
C ILE A 259 -20.76 7.17 0.55
N VAL A 260 -19.60 6.51 0.64
CA VAL A 260 -19.50 5.08 1.00
C VAL A 260 -19.51 4.88 2.51
N GLY A 261 -19.32 5.94 3.30
CA GLY A 261 -19.26 5.87 4.76
C GLY A 261 -17.91 5.37 5.30
N ILE A 262 -16.83 5.56 4.56
CA ILE A 262 -15.47 5.22 4.99
C ILE A 262 -14.88 6.41 5.77
N PRO A 263 -14.54 6.24 7.05
CA PRO A 263 -13.96 7.31 7.84
C PRO A 263 -12.47 7.53 7.54
N LEU A 264 -11.97 8.71 7.90
CA LEU A 264 -10.54 9.00 7.98
C LEU A 264 -9.95 8.31 9.22
N ASN A 265 -9.08 7.34 9.00
CA ASN A 265 -8.39 6.55 10.01
C ASN A 265 -6.87 6.68 9.83
N VAL A 266 -6.10 5.95 10.64
CA VAL A 266 -4.62 5.99 10.65
C VAL A 266 -3.99 5.61 9.30
N LEU A 267 -4.66 4.84 8.46
CA LEU A 267 -4.14 4.44 7.14
C LEU A 267 -4.69 5.29 6.00
N THR A 268 -5.99 5.58 6.00
CA THR A 268 -6.64 6.36 4.92
C THR A 268 -6.15 7.81 4.88
N VAL A 269 -5.61 8.34 6.00
CA VAL A 269 -4.93 9.65 6.03
C VAL A 269 -3.71 9.72 5.10
N ILE A 270 -3.12 8.58 4.73
CA ILE A 270 -1.97 8.52 3.82
C ILE A 270 -2.39 8.70 2.36
N VAL A 271 -3.64 8.34 2.00
CA VAL A 271 -4.11 8.30 0.60
C VAL A 271 -3.97 9.64 -0.12
N PRO A 272 -4.33 10.80 0.45
CA PRO A 272 -4.13 12.09 -0.23
C PRO A 272 -2.68 12.34 -0.62
N SER A 273 -1.73 12.03 0.26
CA SER A 273 -0.30 12.22 0.00
C SER A 273 0.20 11.28 -1.08
N ILE A 274 -0.20 10.00 -1.05
CA ILE A 274 0.09 9.03 -2.12
C ILE A 274 -0.49 9.53 -3.45
N MET A 275 -1.73 10.01 -3.43
CA MET A 275 -2.43 10.50 -4.62
C MET A 275 -1.72 11.70 -5.24
N ILE A 276 -1.27 12.67 -4.42
CA ILE A 276 -0.52 13.83 -4.90
C ILE A 276 0.74 13.40 -5.65
N VAL A 277 1.46 12.41 -5.12
CA VAL A 277 2.77 12.02 -5.67
C VAL A 277 2.60 11.01 -6.82
N VAL A 278 1.91 9.89 -6.58
CA VAL A 278 1.68 8.83 -7.58
C VAL A 278 0.82 9.34 -8.73
N GLY A 279 -0.24 10.10 -8.47
CA GLY A 279 -1.12 10.60 -9.51
C GLY A 279 -0.49 11.61 -10.48
N SER A 280 0.70 12.11 -10.14
CA SER A 280 1.45 13.05 -10.99
C SER A 280 2.31 12.35 -12.04
N THR A 281 2.52 11.03 -11.95
CA THR A 281 3.41 10.30 -12.86
C THR A 281 2.84 10.29 -14.28
N GLU A 282 1.55 10.02 -14.45
CA GLU A 282 0.91 10.05 -15.78
C GLU A 282 0.95 11.44 -16.40
N ASP A 283 0.77 12.48 -15.57
CA ASP A 283 0.87 13.86 -16.02
C ASP A 283 2.28 14.21 -16.51
N LEU A 284 3.33 13.69 -15.86
CA LEU A 284 4.73 13.85 -16.28
C LEU A 284 5.01 13.21 -17.63
N HIS A 285 4.57 11.97 -17.86
CA HIS A 285 4.72 11.30 -19.15
C HIS A 285 3.96 12.05 -20.26
N MET A 286 2.73 12.48 -19.99
CA MET A 286 1.94 13.29 -20.92
C MET A 286 2.61 14.63 -21.25
N LEU A 287 3.14 15.32 -20.24
CA LEU A 287 3.86 16.59 -20.43
C LEU A 287 5.13 16.40 -21.26
N SER A 288 5.91 15.34 -21.00
CA SER A 288 7.13 15.04 -21.75
C SER A 288 6.85 14.85 -23.25
N GLU A 289 5.85 14.02 -23.59
CA GLU A 289 5.46 13.78 -24.99
C GLU A 289 4.78 14.99 -25.64
N PHE A 290 4.02 15.78 -24.88
CA PHE A 290 3.51 17.06 -25.37
C PHE A 290 4.66 18.01 -25.73
N MET A 291 5.70 18.11 -24.89
CA MET A 291 6.86 18.97 -25.17
C MET A 291 7.65 18.48 -26.39
N ALA A 292 7.85 17.17 -26.54
CA ALA A 292 8.45 16.60 -27.75
C ALA A 292 7.60 16.91 -29.01
N GLY A 293 6.27 16.82 -28.89
CA GLY A 293 5.35 17.21 -29.96
C GLY A 293 5.41 18.70 -30.30
N VAL A 294 5.64 19.58 -29.32
CA VAL A 294 5.81 21.03 -29.53
C VAL A 294 7.08 21.34 -30.33
N GLU A 295 8.15 20.60 -30.11
CA GLU A 295 9.37 20.70 -30.92
C GLU A 295 9.12 20.24 -32.37
N GLU A 296 8.42 19.13 -32.54
CA GLU A 296 8.08 18.56 -33.86
C GLU A 296 7.13 19.47 -34.67
N THR A 297 6.15 20.08 -33.99
CA THR A 297 5.11 20.92 -34.63
C THR A 297 5.47 22.40 -34.71
N LYS A 298 6.67 22.79 -34.23
CA LYS A 298 7.14 24.19 -34.17
C LYS A 298 6.21 25.13 -33.38
N GLY A 299 5.62 24.65 -32.29
CA GLY A 299 4.82 25.47 -31.37
C GLY A 299 3.29 25.37 -31.48
N ASP A 300 2.77 24.46 -32.31
CA ASP A 300 1.31 24.27 -32.46
C ASP A 300 0.77 23.32 -31.38
N ALA A 301 0.19 23.89 -30.32
CA ALA A 301 -0.27 23.15 -29.15
C ALA A 301 -1.34 22.08 -29.49
N ASP A 302 -2.27 22.36 -30.40
CA ASP A 302 -3.37 21.42 -30.70
C ASP A 302 -2.85 20.20 -31.47
N LYS A 303 -1.92 20.42 -32.42
CA LYS A 303 -1.23 19.31 -33.10
C LYS A 303 -0.32 18.52 -32.17
N SER A 304 0.34 19.19 -31.22
CA SER A 304 1.14 18.50 -30.20
C SER A 304 0.29 17.60 -29.31
N ILE A 305 -0.92 18.05 -28.94
CA ILE A 305 -1.89 17.21 -28.20
C ILE A 305 -2.30 15.99 -29.05
N GLU A 306 -2.49 16.16 -30.36
CA GLU A 306 -2.81 15.05 -31.26
C GLU A 306 -1.69 14.00 -31.29
N ILE A 307 -0.44 14.43 -31.47
CA ILE A 307 0.75 13.56 -31.43
C ILE A 307 0.86 12.84 -30.08
N MET A 308 0.78 13.59 -28.98
CA MET A 308 0.81 13.04 -27.61
C MET A 308 -0.28 11.98 -27.41
N SER A 309 -1.52 12.28 -27.82
CA SER A 309 -2.67 11.39 -27.64
C SER A 309 -2.56 10.08 -28.42
N GLY A 310 -1.90 10.12 -29.59
CA GLY A 310 -1.65 8.95 -30.42
C GLY A 310 -0.56 8.03 -29.85
N LYS A 311 0.47 8.61 -29.22
CA LYS A 311 1.63 7.86 -28.68
C LYS A 311 1.36 7.26 -27.29
N LEU A 312 0.70 7.99 -26.40
CA LEU A 312 0.60 7.61 -24.97
C LEU A 312 -0.68 6.90 -24.55
N GLY A 313 -1.78 7.05 -25.30
CA GLY A 313 -3.12 6.74 -24.77
C GLY A 313 -3.34 5.28 -24.34
N LEU A 314 -2.59 4.31 -24.87
CA LEU A 314 -2.66 2.91 -24.45
C LEU A 314 -1.70 2.59 -23.30
N ALA A 315 -0.46 3.07 -23.37
CA ALA A 315 0.54 2.80 -22.34
C ALA A 315 0.06 3.32 -20.98
N VAL A 316 -0.33 4.59 -20.93
CA VAL A 316 -0.83 5.24 -19.71
C VAL A 316 -2.12 4.59 -19.18
N LEU A 317 -2.97 4.05 -20.07
CA LEU A 317 -4.16 3.32 -19.63
C LEU A 317 -3.81 1.98 -18.95
N MET A 318 -2.84 1.26 -19.50
CA MET A 318 -2.42 -0.04 -18.96
C MET A 318 -1.73 0.14 -17.60
N THR A 319 -0.93 1.19 -17.46
CA THR A 319 -0.19 1.50 -16.23
C THR A 319 -1.15 1.95 -15.13
N ALA A 320 -2.05 2.86 -15.45
CA ALA A 320 -3.20 3.22 -14.61
C ALA A 320 -4.01 2.00 -14.15
N MET A 321 -4.27 1.05 -15.07
CA MET A 321 -5.02 -0.16 -14.74
C MET A 321 -4.24 -1.09 -13.81
N THR A 322 -2.92 -1.24 -14.00
CA THR A 322 -2.09 -2.04 -13.09
C THR A 322 -2.01 -1.44 -11.70
N THR A 323 -1.91 -0.12 -11.59
CA THR A 323 -1.91 0.58 -10.30
C THR A 323 -3.28 0.45 -9.63
N PHE A 324 -4.37 0.74 -10.34
CA PHE A 324 -5.75 0.54 -9.85
C PHE A 324 -5.95 -0.88 -9.29
N LEU A 325 -5.62 -1.90 -10.09
CA LEU A 325 -5.78 -3.30 -9.69
C LEU A 325 -4.84 -3.70 -8.55
N GLY A 326 -3.67 -3.07 -8.42
CA GLY A 326 -2.75 -3.30 -7.32
C GLY A 326 -3.18 -2.72 -5.98
N PHE A 327 -3.92 -1.62 -5.97
CA PHE A 327 -4.58 -1.15 -4.75
C PHE A 327 -5.87 -1.93 -4.47
N LEU A 328 -6.58 -2.36 -5.53
CA LEU A 328 -7.77 -3.20 -5.41
C LEU A 328 -7.44 -4.57 -4.78
N SER A 329 -6.24 -5.12 -5.01
CA SER A 329 -5.84 -6.40 -4.40
C SER A 329 -5.77 -6.37 -2.87
N ILE A 330 -5.57 -5.19 -2.27
CA ILE A 330 -5.51 -4.98 -0.82
C ILE A 330 -6.88 -5.22 -0.16
N ILE A 331 -7.96 -5.09 -0.92
CA ILE A 331 -9.33 -5.39 -0.46
C ILE A 331 -9.46 -6.88 -0.05
N TYR A 332 -8.61 -7.76 -0.58
CA TYR A 332 -8.51 -9.14 -0.13
C TYR A 332 -7.77 -9.24 1.20
N ASN A 333 -8.36 -8.66 2.24
CA ASN A 333 -7.86 -8.66 3.60
C ASN A 333 -9.04 -8.69 4.59
N ASP A 334 -8.88 -9.34 5.73
CA ASP A 334 -9.94 -9.37 6.74
C ASP A 334 -9.90 -8.18 7.70
N ILE A 335 -8.85 -7.35 7.68
CA ILE A 335 -8.70 -6.18 8.55
C ILE A 335 -9.40 -4.98 7.91
N THR A 336 -10.45 -4.48 8.55
CA THR A 336 -11.31 -3.41 8.02
C THR A 336 -10.53 -2.16 7.60
N MET A 337 -9.52 -1.71 8.35
CA MET A 337 -8.71 -0.54 7.94
C MET A 337 -7.92 -0.77 6.65
N LEU A 338 -7.41 -1.99 6.40
CA LEU A 338 -6.69 -2.32 5.16
C LEU A 338 -7.65 -2.37 3.98
N VAL A 339 -8.84 -2.95 4.18
CA VAL A 339 -9.91 -2.96 3.18
C VAL A 339 -10.34 -1.53 2.83
N GLN A 340 -10.65 -0.71 3.84
CA GLN A 340 -11.03 0.70 3.66
C GLN A 340 -9.93 1.48 2.93
N PHE A 341 -8.67 1.31 3.33
CA PHE A 341 -7.53 1.90 2.62
C PHE A 341 -7.49 1.46 1.16
N GLY A 342 -7.59 0.16 0.89
CA GLY A 342 -7.58 -0.41 -0.46
C GLY A 342 -8.71 0.15 -1.34
N MET A 343 -9.93 0.26 -0.81
CA MET A 343 -11.07 0.84 -1.51
C MET A 343 -10.85 2.31 -1.86
N VAL A 344 -10.41 3.12 -0.88
CA VAL A 344 -10.21 4.57 -1.07
C VAL A 344 -9.05 4.83 -2.03
N ALA A 345 -7.93 4.11 -1.89
CA ALA A 345 -6.78 4.26 -2.76
C ALA A 345 -7.04 3.73 -4.18
N ALA A 346 -7.75 2.61 -4.34
CA ALA A 346 -8.17 2.12 -5.65
C ALA A 346 -9.11 3.13 -6.33
N PHE A 347 -10.08 3.72 -5.61
CA PHE A 347 -10.90 4.78 -6.18
C PHE A 347 -10.06 5.99 -6.60
N ALA A 348 -9.19 6.49 -5.72
CA ALA A 348 -8.34 7.65 -5.97
C ALA A 348 -7.46 7.49 -7.22
N LEU A 349 -6.78 6.35 -7.33
CA LEU A 349 -5.87 6.07 -8.46
C LEU A 349 -6.60 5.57 -9.70
N GLY A 350 -7.83 5.05 -9.57
CA GLY A 350 -8.69 4.71 -10.70
C GLY A 350 -9.34 5.93 -11.36
N ILE A 351 -9.72 6.94 -10.55
CA ILE A 351 -10.35 8.17 -11.06
C ILE A 351 -9.32 9.15 -11.61
N ASN A 352 -8.08 9.14 -11.09
CA ASN A 352 -7.04 10.07 -11.53
C ASN A 352 -6.74 10.04 -13.04
N PRO A 353 -6.53 8.88 -13.69
CA PRO A 353 -6.34 8.81 -15.14
C PRO A 353 -7.52 9.40 -15.92
N CYS A 354 -8.75 9.25 -15.42
CA CYS A 354 -9.93 9.85 -16.05
C CYS A 354 -9.88 11.38 -15.97
N ILE A 355 -9.43 11.92 -14.84
CA ILE A 355 -9.20 13.36 -14.65
C ILE A 355 -8.04 13.83 -15.52
N THR A 356 -6.90 13.14 -15.51
CA THR A 356 -5.72 13.45 -16.34
C THR A 356 -6.05 13.45 -17.84
N PHE A 357 -6.81 12.47 -18.34
CA PHE A 357 -7.20 12.40 -19.76
C PHE A 357 -8.24 13.45 -20.19
N THR A 358 -8.91 14.09 -19.24
CA THR A 358 -9.91 15.13 -19.51
C THR A 358 -9.36 16.52 -19.22
N LEU A 359 -8.98 16.78 -17.97
CA LEU A 359 -8.44 18.04 -17.50
C LEU A 359 -7.05 18.36 -18.09
N GLY A 360 -6.19 17.36 -18.28
CA GLY A 360 -4.83 17.55 -18.81
C GLY A 360 -4.80 18.19 -20.21
N PRO A 361 -5.44 17.59 -21.22
CA PRO A 361 -5.52 18.19 -22.56
C PRO A 361 -6.24 19.54 -22.58
N ALA A 362 -7.29 19.72 -21.76
CA ALA A 362 -7.98 20.99 -21.62
C ALA A 362 -7.06 22.09 -21.04
N TYR A 363 -6.24 21.75 -20.05
CA TYR A 363 -5.23 22.64 -19.49
C TYR A 363 -4.17 22.99 -20.53
N LEU A 364 -3.62 22.00 -21.24
CA LEU A 364 -2.58 22.22 -22.26
C LEU A 364 -3.08 23.06 -23.45
N HIS A 365 -4.36 22.96 -23.80
CA HIS A 365 -4.96 23.82 -24.82
C HIS A 365 -4.89 25.31 -24.42
N PHE A 366 -5.22 25.64 -23.16
CA PHE A 366 -5.20 27.02 -22.67
C PHE A 366 -3.82 27.52 -22.26
N PHE A 367 -3.04 26.69 -21.56
CA PHE A 367 -1.81 27.08 -20.86
C PHE A 367 -0.56 26.31 -21.31
N GLY A 368 -0.68 25.42 -22.31
CA GLY A 368 0.43 24.67 -22.84
C GLY A 368 1.52 25.58 -23.40
N PRO A 369 2.81 25.29 -23.17
CA PRO A 369 3.91 26.09 -23.71
C PRO A 369 3.86 26.15 -25.24
N ARG A 370 3.70 27.36 -25.81
CA ARG A 370 3.59 27.61 -27.27
C ARG A 370 4.88 28.08 -27.93
N LYS A 371 5.90 28.46 -27.15
CA LYS A 371 7.19 28.96 -27.66
C LYS A 371 8.29 27.97 -27.36
N LEU A 372 9.05 27.62 -28.40
CA LEU A 372 10.42 27.09 -28.25
C LEU A 372 11.22 28.15 -27.47
N LYS A 373 11.50 27.91 -26.19
CA LYS A 373 12.65 28.60 -25.59
C LYS A 373 13.86 28.12 -26.41
N LYS A 374 14.60 29.06 -27.02
CA LYS A 374 15.95 28.74 -27.52
C LYS A 374 16.68 28.08 -26.35
N HIS A 375 17.07 26.82 -26.52
CA HIS A 375 18.05 26.21 -25.64
C HIS A 375 19.30 27.07 -25.81
N ASP A 376 19.62 27.93 -24.85
CA ASP A 376 20.98 28.43 -24.75
C ASP A 376 21.86 27.18 -24.55
N GLU A 377 22.83 26.99 -25.43
CA GLU A 377 23.70 25.81 -25.58
C GLU A 377 24.64 25.55 -24.39
N GLU A 378 24.39 26.12 -23.22
CA GLU A 378 25.13 25.73 -22.02
C GLU A 378 24.65 24.36 -21.55
N VAL A 379 25.44 23.33 -21.84
CA VAL A 379 25.23 21.96 -21.34
C VAL A 379 25.29 21.97 -19.81
N HIS A 380 24.11 22.15 -19.21
CA HIS A 380 23.91 22.20 -17.77
C HIS A 380 24.38 20.90 -17.10
N PHE A 381 24.81 21.02 -15.85
CA PHE A 381 25.35 19.92 -15.04
C PHE A 381 24.44 18.68 -14.99
N ILE A 382 23.11 18.90 -14.92
CA ILE A 382 22.09 17.83 -14.88
C ILE A 382 22.07 17.01 -16.19
N ASP A 383 22.14 17.67 -17.34
CA ASP A 383 22.10 17.00 -18.65
C ASP A 383 23.38 16.18 -18.89
N ARG A 384 24.52 16.65 -18.34
CA ARG A 384 25.76 15.86 -18.26
C ARG A 384 25.60 14.60 -17.40
N GLY A 385 24.89 14.70 -16.27
CA GLY A 385 24.61 13.57 -15.37
C GLY A 385 23.81 12.46 -16.05
N PHE A 386 22.70 12.80 -16.71
CA PHE A 386 21.89 11.83 -17.46
C PHE A 386 22.68 11.16 -18.59
N ASN A 387 23.44 11.94 -19.36
CA ASN A 387 24.29 11.41 -20.44
C ASN A 387 25.38 10.46 -19.91
N LEU A 388 25.99 10.76 -18.76
CA LEU A 388 26.96 9.86 -18.10
C LEU A 388 26.29 8.56 -17.65
N MET A 389 25.09 8.65 -17.08
CA MET A 389 24.31 7.49 -16.62
C MET A 389 23.94 6.59 -17.81
N GLN A 390 23.41 7.17 -18.89
CA GLN A 390 23.08 6.48 -20.13
C GLN A 390 24.31 5.72 -20.68
N ARG A 391 25.45 6.40 -20.82
CA ARG A 391 26.71 5.77 -21.28
C ARG A 391 27.18 4.67 -20.34
N GLY A 392 27.01 4.87 -19.03
CA GLY A 392 27.33 3.89 -17.99
C GLY A 392 26.53 2.60 -18.13
N ILE A 393 25.21 2.73 -18.29
CA ILE A 393 24.28 1.59 -18.46
C ILE A 393 24.59 0.87 -19.79
N ILE A 394 24.76 1.60 -20.89
CA ILE A 394 25.11 1.00 -22.19
C ILE A 394 26.42 0.21 -22.10
N ASN A 395 27.44 0.76 -21.45
CA ASN A 395 28.72 0.08 -21.24
C ASN A 395 28.57 -1.15 -20.32
N LEU A 396 27.75 -1.05 -19.27
CA LEU A 396 27.47 -2.17 -18.38
C LEU A 396 26.83 -3.35 -19.14
N VAL A 397 25.83 -3.05 -19.97
CA VAL A 397 25.04 -4.07 -20.68
C VAL A 397 25.83 -4.69 -21.84
N ASN A 398 26.56 -3.88 -22.62
CA ASN A 398 27.32 -4.36 -23.79
C ASN A 398 28.65 -5.03 -23.42
N ASN A 399 29.19 -4.79 -22.21
CA ASN A 399 30.43 -5.43 -21.76
C ASN A 399 30.13 -6.73 -20.98
N PRO A 400 30.51 -7.92 -21.50
CA PRO A 400 30.10 -9.20 -20.91
C PRO A 400 30.62 -9.41 -19.49
N ARG A 401 31.80 -8.89 -19.15
CA ARG A 401 32.36 -8.99 -17.78
C ARG A 401 31.55 -8.15 -16.78
N LYS A 402 31.23 -6.91 -17.16
CA LYS A 402 30.44 -6.00 -16.32
C LYS A 402 29.00 -6.49 -16.16
N LYS A 403 28.39 -6.97 -17.25
CA LYS A 403 27.07 -7.62 -17.24
C LYS A 403 27.03 -8.80 -16.28
N THR A 404 28.02 -9.70 -16.35
CA THR A 404 28.07 -10.88 -15.46
C THR A 404 28.27 -10.46 -14.00
N ALA A 405 29.16 -9.50 -13.73
CA ALA A 405 29.37 -8.97 -12.39
C ALA A 405 28.09 -8.35 -11.79
N ALA A 406 27.36 -7.56 -12.58
CA ALA A 406 26.08 -6.98 -12.16
C ALA A 406 25.06 -8.06 -11.78
N ILE A 407 24.90 -9.09 -12.61
CA ILE A 407 23.99 -10.22 -12.33
C ILE A 407 24.38 -10.92 -11.02
N VAL A 408 25.67 -11.18 -10.81
CA VAL A 408 26.17 -11.83 -9.59
C VAL A 408 25.91 -10.97 -8.35
N ILE A 409 26.22 -9.66 -8.41
CA ILE A 409 25.99 -8.74 -7.28
C ILE A 409 24.51 -8.69 -6.92
N PHE A 410 23.63 -8.48 -7.91
CA PHE A 410 22.18 -8.47 -7.67
C PHE A 410 21.66 -9.80 -7.14
N SER A 411 22.19 -10.93 -7.62
CA SER A 411 21.82 -12.26 -7.11
C SER A 411 22.26 -12.45 -5.66
N ILE A 412 23.48 -12.02 -5.29
CA ILE A 412 23.97 -12.08 -3.90
C ILE A 412 23.13 -11.19 -3.00
N MET A 413 22.82 -9.96 -3.43
CA MET A 413 21.97 -9.04 -2.68
C MET A 413 20.58 -9.66 -2.45
N THR A 414 19.98 -10.23 -3.50
CA THR A 414 18.66 -10.88 -3.43
C THR A 414 18.69 -12.08 -2.48
N LEU A 415 19.70 -12.95 -2.57
CA LEU A 415 19.84 -14.11 -1.69
C LEU A 415 20.10 -13.72 -0.23
N GLY A 416 20.93 -12.70 0.00
CA GLY A 416 21.18 -12.16 1.34
C GLY A 416 19.92 -11.56 1.95
N ALA A 417 19.17 -10.77 1.18
CA ALA A 417 17.88 -10.22 1.60
C ALA A 417 16.83 -11.31 1.87
N LEU A 418 16.75 -12.35 1.03
CA LEU A 418 15.91 -13.54 1.28
C LEU A 418 16.26 -14.20 2.62
N GLY A 419 17.55 -14.40 2.92
CA GLY A 419 17.98 -14.94 4.21
C GLY A 419 17.59 -14.05 5.39
N ALA A 420 17.70 -12.73 5.23
CA ALA A 420 17.32 -11.77 6.26
C ALA A 420 15.81 -11.74 6.55
N THR A 421 14.95 -12.17 5.61
CA THR A 421 13.49 -12.22 5.84
C THR A 421 13.08 -13.12 7.01
N TYR A 422 13.93 -14.10 7.37
CA TYR A 422 13.70 -14.96 8.54
C TYR A 422 13.62 -14.16 9.86
N PHE A 423 14.25 -12.99 9.93
CA PHE A 423 14.25 -12.14 11.12
C PHE A 423 13.06 -11.18 11.20
N VAL A 424 12.18 -11.16 10.19
CA VAL A 424 10.99 -10.29 10.19
C VAL A 424 9.97 -10.81 11.20
N LYS A 425 9.67 -9.98 12.22
CA LYS A 425 8.66 -10.27 13.23
C LYS A 425 7.32 -9.64 12.86
N VAL A 426 6.23 -10.34 13.13
CA VAL A 426 4.88 -9.78 12.99
C VAL A 426 4.50 -9.12 14.31
N ASN A 427 4.11 -7.84 14.28
CA ASN A 427 3.76 -7.11 15.49
C ASN A 427 2.70 -6.03 15.19
N ASN A 428 1.64 -5.98 15.99
CA ASN A 428 0.58 -4.98 15.89
C ASN A 428 0.44 -4.22 17.23
N ASP A 429 1.56 -3.68 17.69
CA ASP A 429 1.64 -2.91 18.94
C ASP A 429 1.12 -1.48 18.76
N PHE A 430 -0.08 -1.24 19.27
CA PHE A 430 -0.73 0.07 19.23
C PHE A 430 0.05 1.17 19.98
N ILE A 431 0.69 0.87 21.12
CA ILE A 431 1.45 1.88 21.88
C ILE A 431 2.76 2.23 21.17
N ALA A 432 3.37 1.25 20.48
CA ALA A 432 4.53 1.50 19.62
C ALA A 432 4.21 2.27 18.33
N TYR A 433 2.94 2.56 18.04
CA TYR A 433 2.57 3.44 16.93
C TYR A 433 2.86 4.91 17.21
N PHE A 434 3.12 5.28 18.46
CA PHE A 434 3.55 6.61 18.85
C PHE A 434 5.07 6.65 19.06
N LYS A 435 5.68 7.79 18.71
CA LYS A 435 7.11 8.03 18.99
C LYS A 435 7.41 7.92 20.49
N GLU A 436 8.65 7.56 20.82
CA GLU A 436 9.08 7.32 22.21
C GLU A 436 8.93 8.54 23.11
N ASP A 437 9.08 9.74 22.53
CA ASP A 437 8.97 11.03 23.20
C ASP A 437 7.53 11.54 23.33
N SER A 438 6.54 10.84 22.78
CA SER A 438 5.13 11.26 22.85
C SER A 438 4.55 11.22 24.26
N ASP A 439 3.65 12.15 24.56
CA ASP A 439 2.95 12.23 25.86
C ASP A 439 2.20 10.92 26.18
N LEU A 440 1.61 10.28 25.17
CA LEU A 440 0.93 8.99 25.33
C LEU A 440 1.89 7.89 25.80
N ARG A 441 3.05 7.72 25.16
CA ARG A 441 4.03 6.69 25.57
C ARG A 441 4.60 6.99 26.95
N GLN A 442 4.92 8.25 27.24
CA GLN A 442 5.46 8.64 28.55
C GLN A 442 4.49 8.38 29.70
N ARG A 443 3.20 8.73 29.54
CA ARG A 443 2.15 8.46 30.54
C ARG A 443 1.93 6.96 30.73
N SER A 444 1.90 6.18 29.65
CA SER A 444 1.79 4.72 29.71
C SER A 444 2.94 4.09 30.48
N ALA A 445 4.18 4.52 30.20
CA ALA A 445 5.38 4.00 30.86
C ALA A 445 5.39 4.32 32.37
N VAL A 446 4.93 5.51 32.77
CA VAL A 446 4.81 5.90 34.18
C VAL A 446 3.75 5.05 34.88
N LEU A 447 2.58 4.87 34.26
CA LEU A 447 1.52 4.07 34.86
C LEU A 447 1.94 2.61 35.06
N HIS A 448 2.64 2.02 34.08
CA HIS A 448 3.16 0.65 34.18
C HIS A 448 4.25 0.50 35.26
N LYS A 449 5.13 1.49 35.42
CA LYS A 449 6.21 1.41 36.42
C LYS A 449 5.72 1.58 37.84
N GLU A 450 4.73 2.44 38.05
CA GLU A 450 4.36 2.97 39.38
C GLU A 450 3.05 2.36 39.91
N LEU A 451 2.17 1.86 39.03
CA LEU A 451 0.93 1.15 39.33
C LEU A 451 0.84 -0.09 38.42
N SER A 452 -0.37 -0.61 38.20
CA SER A 452 -0.63 -1.67 37.22
C SER A 452 -0.93 -1.07 35.85
N GLY A 453 -0.55 -1.78 34.78
CA GLY A 453 -0.83 -1.39 33.40
C GLY A 453 -2.29 -1.01 33.14
N ALA A 454 -2.49 -0.19 32.11
CA ALA A 454 -3.80 0.29 31.68
C ALA A 454 -4.50 -0.63 30.67
N GLN A 455 -3.79 -1.61 30.09
CA GLN A 455 -4.40 -2.55 29.15
C GLN A 455 -5.02 -3.71 29.91
N THR A 456 -6.20 -4.15 29.44
CA THR A 456 -6.93 -5.26 30.04
C THR A 456 -7.38 -6.29 29.02
N PHE A 457 -7.38 -7.55 29.42
CA PHE A 457 -8.15 -8.60 28.77
C PHE A 457 -8.86 -9.48 29.81
N PHE A 458 -9.81 -10.28 29.36
CA PHE A 458 -10.62 -11.13 30.21
C PHE A 458 -10.43 -12.60 29.84
N ILE A 459 -10.43 -13.45 30.87
CA ILE A 459 -10.57 -14.89 30.74
C ILE A 459 -11.95 -15.24 31.24
N ARG A 460 -12.86 -15.60 30.32
CA ARG A 460 -14.23 -15.96 30.67
C ARG A 460 -14.35 -17.48 30.74
N ILE A 461 -14.94 -17.96 31.83
CA ILE A 461 -15.13 -19.38 32.11
C ILE A 461 -16.62 -19.61 32.34
N THR A 462 -17.23 -20.46 31.53
CA THR A 462 -18.66 -20.78 31.57
C THR A 462 -18.84 -22.21 32.11
N GLY A 463 -19.48 -22.33 33.28
CA GLY A 463 -19.73 -23.58 33.99
C GLY A 463 -20.92 -24.40 33.46
N GLY A 464 -21.88 -23.72 32.81
CA GLY A 464 -23.05 -24.36 32.18
C GLY A 464 -24.23 -24.65 33.10
N ALA A 465 -24.07 -24.51 34.42
CA ALA A 465 -25.15 -24.64 35.42
C ALA A 465 -25.15 -23.46 36.42
N PRO A 466 -26.31 -23.05 36.95
CA PRO A 466 -26.38 -22.07 38.04
C PRO A 466 -25.59 -22.51 39.27
N ASP A 467 -25.08 -21.54 40.05
CA ASP A 467 -24.31 -21.74 41.29
C ASP A 467 -22.99 -22.51 41.14
N THR A 468 -22.53 -22.79 39.91
CA THR A 468 -21.26 -23.49 39.65
C THR A 468 -20.11 -22.82 40.39
N PHE A 469 -19.92 -21.51 40.27
CA PHE A 469 -18.79 -20.81 40.88
C PHE A 469 -18.97 -20.47 42.37
N LYS A 470 -20.02 -20.97 43.02
CA LYS A 470 -20.10 -21.04 44.49
C LYS A 470 -19.41 -22.28 45.07
N GLN A 471 -19.14 -23.28 44.23
CA GLN A 471 -18.49 -24.51 44.66
C GLN A 471 -16.98 -24.31 44.81
N SER A 472 -16.43 -24.76 45.94
CA SER A 472 -15.01 -24.62 46.27
C SER A 472 -14.11 -25.29 45.23
N GLU A 473 -14.50 -26.45 44.71
CA GLU A 473 -13.75 -27.17 43.68
C GLU A 473 -13.50 -26.30 42.44
N TYR A 474 -14.54 -25.64 41.93
CA TYR A 474 -14.46 -24.86 40.70
C TYR A 474 -13.84 -23.48 40.94
N LEU A 475 -14.14 -22.83 42.07
CA LEU A 475 -13.52 -21.53 42.39
C LEU A 475 -12.01 -21.69 42.69
N SER A 476 -11.59 -22.83 43.23
CA SER A 476 -10.16 -23.16 43.40
C SER A 476 -9.44 -23.32 42.06
N GLN A 477 -10.11 -23.79 41.01
CA GLN A 477 -9.54 -23.84 39.65
C GLN A 477 -9.30 -22.42 39.11
N VAL A 478 -10.24 -21.49 39.34
CA VAL A 478 -10.07 -20.07 38.98
C VAL A 478 -8.85 -19.47 39.70
N ALA A 479 -8.74 -19.70 41.01
CA ALA A 479 -7.59 -19.25 41.80
C ALA A 479 -6.26 -19.85 41.32
N ALA A 480 -6.25 -21.13 40.90
CA ALA A 480 -5.06 -21.79 40.38
C ALA A 480 -4.55 -21.14 39.08
N ILE A 481 -5.45 -20.72 38.18
CA ILE A 481 -5.08 -19.98 36.96
C ILE A 481 -4.38 -18.66 37.34
N GLN A 482 -4.93 -17.92 38.31
CA GLN A 482 -4.34 -16.66 38.78
C GLN A 482 -2.98 -16.87 39.44
N GLN A 483 -2.84 -17.88 40.30
CA GLN A 483 -1.56 -18.23 40.92
C GLN A 483 -0.50 -18.61 39.88
N PHE A 484 -0.89 -19.32 38.82
CA PHE A 484 0.02 -19.62 37.71
C PHE A 484 0.50 -18.35 37.00
N MET A 485 -0.42 -17.44 36.66
CA MET A 485 -0.07 -16.14 36.05
C MET A 485 0.84 -15.31 36.96
N GLN A 486 0.55 -15.26 38.26
CA GLN A 486 1.33 -14.53 39.25
C GLN A 486 2.73 -15.13 39.43
N LYS A 487 2.86 -16.46 39.50
CA LYS A 487 4.15 -17.17 39.63
C LYS A 487 5.06 -16.93 38.43
N LYS A 488 4.48 -16.81 37.24
CA LYS A 488 5.21 -16.52 36.00
C LYS A 488 5.62 -15.05 35.89
N GLY A 489 4.89 -14.15 36.56
CA GLY A 489 5.16 -12.71 36.51
C GLY A 489 4.88 -12.09 35.14
N TRP A 490 3.96 -12.66 34.35
CA TRP A 490 3.65 -12.20 32.99
C TRP A 490 2.82 -10.92 32.94
N PHE A 491 1.98 -10.71 33.95
CA PHE A 491 0.98 -9.64 33.99
C PHE A 491 1.11 -8.86 35.28
N ASP A 492 0.70 -7.59 35.22
CA ASP A 492 0.85 -6.66 36.35
C ASP A 492 -0.13 -7.01 37.48
N LYS A 493 -1.38 -7.35 37.11
CA LYS A 493 -2.44 -7.69 38.07
C LYS A 493 -3.50 -8.59 37.46
N THR A 494 -4.12 -9.41 38.30
CA THR A 494 -5.29 -10.22 37.94
C THR A 494 -6.34 -10.03 39.02
N GLU A 495 -7.61 -9.91 38.62
CA GLU A 495 -8.74 -9.76 39.55
C GLU A 495 -9.88 -10.70 39.14
N SER A 496 -10.44 -11.44 40.11
CA SER A 496 -11.61 -12.31 39.90
C SER A 496 -12.47 -12.46 41.15
N LEU A 497 -13.55 -13.23 41.04
CA LEU A 497 -14.39 -13.65 42.18
C LEU A 497 -13.57 -14.37 43.25
N ALA A 498 -12.54 -15.13 42.84
CA ALA A 498 -11.67 -15.87 43.74
C ALA A 498 -10.93 -14.94 44.70
N ASP A 499 -10.45 -13.79 44.24
CA ASP A 499 -9.76 -12.81 45.10
C ASP A 499 -10.71 -12.17 46.12
N ARG A 500 -11.99 -11.97 45.74
CA ARG A 500 -13.01 -11.42 46.63
C ARG A 500 -13.30 -12.38 47.78
N VAL A 501 -13.49 -13.66 47.46
CA VAL A 501 -13.72 -14.70 48.46
C VAL A 501 -12.48 -14.93 49.33
N ALA A 502 -11.28 -14.95 48.73
CA ALA A 502 -10.01 -15.08 49.45
C ALA A 502 -9.73 -13.90 50.40
N LEU A 503 -10.12 -12.68 50.02
CA LEU A 503 -10.01 -11.50 50.88
C LEU A 503 -10.88 -11.65 52.12
N ILE A 504 -12.14 -12.04 51.97
CA ILE A 504 -13.02 -12.27 53.13
C ILE A 504 -12.46 -13.39 54.01
N ASN A 505 -11.96 -14.47 53.40
CA ASN A 505 -11.35 -15.55 54.16
C ASN A 505 -10.15 -15.08 54.99
N MET A 506 -9.28 -14.24 54.40
CA MET A 506 -8.13 -13.65 55.09
C MET A 506 -8.57 -12.79 56.27
N GLU A 507 -9.55 -11.91 56.06
CA GLU A 507 -10.04 -10.99 57.10
C GLU A 507 -10.79 -11.71 58.22
N MET A 508 -11.52 -12.79 57.92
CA MET A 508 -12.14 -13.65 58.95
C MET A 508 -11.11 -14.40 59.81
N HIS A 509 -9.84 -14.46 59.38
CA HIS A 509 -8.72 -15.01 60.13
C HIS A 509 -7.74 -13.90 60.56
N ASP A 510 -8.29 -12.80 61.09
CA ASP A 510 -7.56 -11.65 61.64
C ASP A 510 -6.59 -10.97 60.65
N GLY A 511 -6.83 -11.14 59.35
CA GLY A 511 -6.02 -10.58 58.27
C GLY A 511 -4.67 -11.31 58.07
N ASP A 512 -4.53 -12.56 58.52
CA ASP A 512 -3.33 -13.37 58.23
C ASP A 512 -3.30 -13.78 56.75
N ARG A 513 -2.28 -13.28 56.03
CA ARG A 513 -2.07 -13.54 54.59
C ARG A 513 -2.01 -15.02 54.21
N LYS A 514 -1.71 -15.93 55.15
CA LYS A 514 -1.77 -17.38 54.89
C LYS A 514 -3.17 -17.86 54.50
N TYR A 515 -4.21 -17.15 54.93
CA TYR A 515 -5.61 -17.45 54.66
C TYR A 515 -6.16 -16.71 53.43
N PHE A 516 -5.31 -15.99 52.67
CA PHE A 516 -5.66 -15.49 51.34
C PHE A 516 -5.70 -16.64 50.32
N SER A 517 -6.69 -17.51 50.49
CA SER A 517 -6.94 -18.72 49.71
C SER A 517 -8.43 -19.05 49.72
N ILE A 518 -8.85 -19.92 48.79
CA ILE A 518 -10.25 -20.34 48.69
C ILE A 518 -10.57 -21.34 49.80
N PRO A 519 -11.63 -21.13 50.59
CA PRO A 519 -12.06 -22.10 51.59
C PRO A 519 -12.46 -23.44 50.96
N ALA A 520 -12.17 -24.55 51.65
CA ALA A 520 -12.54 -25.89 51.17
C ALA A 520 -14.07 -26.15 51.22
N ASP A 521 -14.80 -25.44 52.07
CA ASP A 521 -16.25 -25.58 52.22
C ASP A 521 -17.02 -24.61 51.30
N SER A 522 -17.88 -25.17 50.44
CA SER A 522 -18.72 -24.40 49.51
C SER A 522 -19.82 -23.61 50.22
N ASN A 523 -20.28 -24.07 51.40
CA ASN A 523 -21.25 -23.33 52.21
C ASN A 523 -20.62 -22.05 52.76
N LEU A 524 -19.35 -22.13 53.18
CA LEU A 524 -18.61 -20.97 53.68
C LEU A 524 -18.39 -19.93 52.58
N ILE A 525 -18.07 -20.37 51.35
CA ILE A 525 -18.01 -19.47 50.18
C ILE A 525 -19.36 -18.77 49.98
N SER A 526 -20.46 -19.52 50.03
CA SER A 526 -21.80 -18.95 49.88
C SER A 526 -22.13 -17.92 50.96
N GLN A 527 -21.66 -18.12 52.20
CA GLN A 527 -21.78 -17.15 53.29
C GLN A 527 -20.92 -15.91 53.04
N TYR A 528 -19.68 -16.07 52.59
CA TYR A 528 -18.79 -14.94 52.28
C TYR A 528 -19.35 -14.05 51.18
N LEU A 529 -20.01 -14.64 50.18
CA LEU A 529 -20.65 -13.90 49.11
C LEU A 529 -21.80 -12.99 49.58
N LEU A 530 -22.39 -13.23 50.75
CA LEU A 530 -23.44 -12.39 51.33
C LEU A 530 -22.93 -11.04 51.85
N PHE A 531 -21.62 -10.91 52.10
CA PHE A 531 -21.01 -9.64 52.54
C PHE A 531 -20.82 -8.63 51.41
N PHE A 532 -20.94 -9.08 50.16
CA PHE A 532 -20.79 -8.22 48.99
C PHE A 532 -22.15 -7.71 48.51
N GLN A 533 -22.17 -6.46 48.05
CA GLN A 533 -23.29 -5.96 47.28
C GLN A 533 -23.25 -6.54 45.87
N ARG A 534 -24.40 -6.54 45.18
CA ARG A 534 -24.49 -7.06 43.81
C ARG A 534 -23.50 -6.37 42.87
N ASP A 535 -23.34 -5.07 43.03
CA ASP A 535 -22.47 -4.24 42.18
C ASP A 535 -20.97 -4.50 42.42
N ASP A 536 -20.61 -5.04 43.59
CA ASP A 536 -19.23 -5.45 43.90
C ASP A 536 -18.83 -6.71 43.13
N LEU A 537 -19.80 -7.59 42.83
CA LEU A 537 -19.56 -8.90 42.20
C LEU A 537 -19.86 -8.92 40.70
N ALA A 538 -20.73 -8.03 40.20
CA ALA A 538 -21.25 -8.05 38.83
C ALA A 538 -20.17 -8.11 37.73
N ARG A 539 -18.94 -7.66 38.01
CA ARG A 539 -17.82 -7.65 37.05
C ARG A 539 -17.03 -8.94 36.98
N PHE A 540 -17.21 -9.80 37.95
CA PHE A 540 -16.45 -11.03 38.08
C PHE A 540 -17.34 -12.25 37.91
N VAL A 541 -18.65 -12.13 38.14
CA VAL A 541 -19.58 -13.27 38.09
C VAL A 541 -20.96 -12.85 37.60
N THR A 542 -21.62 -13.73 36.85
CA THR A 542 -23.02 -13.53 36.45
C THR A 542 -23.96 -13.64 37.67
N PRO A 543 -25.16 -13.04 37.61
CA PRO A 543 -26.10 -13.06 38.74
C PRO A 543 -26.47 -14.46 39.25
N ASP A 544 -26.41 -15.46 38.38
CA ASP A 544 -26.70 -16.88 38.66
C ASP A 544 -25.44 -17.71 38.97
N PHE A 545 -24.25 -17.10 39.06
CA PHE A 545 -22.98 -17.77 39.34
C PHE A 545 -22.61 -18.91 38.38
N SER A 546 -23.18 -18.90 37.16
CA SER A 546 -22.88 -19.89 36.13
C SER A 546 -21.67 -19.53 35.26
N GLU A 547 -21.27 -18.26 35.25
CA GLU A 547 -20.11 -17.75 34.50
C GLU A 547 -19.25 -16.84 35.38
N VAL A 548 -17.93 -16.97 35.27
CA VAL A 548 -16.95 -16.13 35.96
C VAL A 548 -15.99 -15.50 34.95
N SER A 549 -15.50 -14.30 35.27
CA SER A 549 -14.52 -13.55 34.50
C SER A 549 -13.30 -13.24 35.36
N ILE A 550 -12.11 -13.54 34.83
CA ILE A 550 -10.83 -13.07 35.37
C ILE A 550 -10.41 -11.86 34.53
N MET A 551 -10.36 -10.68 35.14
CA MET A 551 -9.77 -9.50 34.51
C MET A 551 -8.25 -9.53 34.70
N VAL A 552 -7.51 -9.35 33.62
CA VAL A 552 -6.05 -9.32 33.62
C VAL A 552 -5.58 -7.95 33.16
N ARG A 553 -4.82 -7.24 34.00
CA ARG A 553 -4.15 -5.98 33.69
C ARG A 553 -2.70 -6.25 33.29
N HIS A 554 -2.28 -5.68 32.17
CA HIS A 554 -0.94 -5.87 31.65
C HIS A 554 -0.43 -4.65 30.88
N ASN A 555 0.83 -4.72 30.48
CA ASN A 555 1.46 -3.79 29.54
C ASN A 555 2.25 -4.53 28.43
N VAL A 556 2.01 -5.84 28.26
CA VAL A 556 2.59 -6.64 27.17
C VAL A 556 2.01 -6.15 25.85
N SER A 557 2.79 -5.33 25.14
CA SER A 557 2.34 -4.60 23.95
C SER A 557 2.73 -5.27 22.62
N ALA A 558 3.67 -6.22 22.65
CA ALA A 558 4.09 -6.97 21.47
C ALA A 558 3.19 -8.19 21.18
N SER A 559 2.68 -8.29 19.95
CA SER A 559 1.75 -9.37 19.54
C SER A 559 2.38 -10.77 19.61
N TYR A 560 3.67 -10.89 19.25
CA TYR A 560 4.36 -12.18 19.30
C TYR A 560 4.59 -12.67 20.75
N GLU A 561 4.77 -11.76 21.71
CA GLU A 561 4.98 -12.10 23.13
C GLU A 561 3.67 -12.55 23.78
N ILE A 562 2.61 -11.77 23.61
CA ILE A 562 1.30 -12.10 24.18
C ILE A 562 0.74 -13.40 23.59
N ASN A 563 0.93 -13.67 22.29
CA ASN A 563 0.47 -14.94 21.69
C ASN A 563 1.21 -16.15 22.28
N ALA A 564 2.51 -16.03 22.53
CA ALA A 564 3.28 -17.09 23.21
C ALA A 564 2.78 -17.32 24.65
N ILE A 565 2.53 -16.24 25.40
CA ILE A 565 1.99 -16.31 26.76
C ILE A 565 0.59 -16.94 26.77
N LEU A 566 -0.31 -16.51 25.87
CA LEU A 566 -1.67 -17.05 25.78
C LEU A 566 -1.68 -18.52 25.35
N ALA A 567 -0.73 -18.96 24.53
CA ALA A 567 -0.60 -20.37 24.16
C ALA A 567 -0.22 -21.23 25.39
N GLU A 568 0.76 -20.80 26.18
CA GLU A 568 1.15 -21.50 27.41
C GLU A 568 0.03 -21.47 28.46
N LEU A 569 -0.65 -20.32 28.61
CA LEU A 569 -1.77 -20.17 29.52
C LEU A 569 -2.96 -21.05 29.11
N ARG A 570 -3.26 -21.15 27.82
CA ARG A 570 -4.30 -22.05 27.29
C ARG A 570 -3.99 -23.52 27.58
N ASP A 571 -2.73 -23.93 27.46
CA ASP A 571 -2.29 -25.30 27.81
C ASP A 571 -2.44 -25.58 29.31
N HIS A 572 -2.13 -24.60 30.16
CA HIS A 572 -2.34 -24.72 31.61
C HIS A 572 -3.84 -24.79 31.96
N ILE A 573 -4.67 -23.91 31.40
CA ILE A 573 -6.12 -23.89 31.63
C ILE A 573 -6.76 -25.24 31.27
N ARG A 574 -6.37 -25.85 30.15
CA ARG A 574 -6.86 -27.17 29.73
C ARG A 574 -6.54 -28.30 30.71
N LYS A 575 -5.49 -28.17 31.51
CA LYS A 575 -5.07 -29.17 32.52
C LYS A 575 -5.70 -28.91 33.89
N THR A 576 -5.99 -27.65 34.19
CA THR A 576 -6.44 -27.21 35.52
C THR A 576 -7.96 -27.12 35.63
N VAL A 577 -8.64 -26.69 34.55
CA VAL A 577 -10.08 -26.44 34.55
C VAL A 577 -10.86 -27.69 34.12
N ASN A 578 -12.05 -27.87 34.68
CA ASN A 578 -12.99 -28.91 34.27
C ASN A 578 -13.17 -28.91 32.73
N PRO A 579 -12.96 -30.05 32.04
CA PRO A 579 -13.02 -30.12 30.58
C PRO A 579 -14.39 -29.81 29.98
N ASN A 580 -15.46 -29.84 30.78
CA ASN A 580 -16.81 -29.45 30.33
C ASN A 580 -17.03 -27.93 30.34
N PHE A 581 -16.14 -27.16 30.97
CA PHE A 581 -16.25 -25.70 30.99
C PHE A 581 -15.73 -25.10 29.69
N LYS A 582 -16.44 -24.08 29.20
CA LYS A 582 -15.96 -23.30 28.06
C LYS A 582 -15.09 -22.17 28.57
N THR A 583 -13.84 -22.11 28.09
CA THR A 583 -12.86 -21.08 28.47
C THR A 583 -12.40 -20.31 27.24
N GLU A 584 -12.54 -18.99 27.24
CA GLU A 584 -12.13 -18.14 26.12
C GLU A 584 -11.45 -16.85 26.60
N PHE A 585 -10.47 -16.39 25.83
CA PHE A 585 -9.81 -15.10 26.04
C PHE A 585 -10.52 -14.03 25.20
N THR A 586 -10.75 -12.86 25.79
CA THR A 586 -11.40 -11.75 25.09
C THR A 586 -10.94 -10.40 25.60
N GLY A 587 -11.20 -9.33 24.85
CA GLY A 587 -10.69 -7.98 25.09
C GLY A 587 -10.24 -7.36 23.78
N GLU A 588 -10.39 -6.04 23.63
CA GLU A 588 -9.99 -5.33 22.40
C GLU A 588 -8.55 -5.72 21.97
N TYR A 589 -7.63 -5.76 22.93
CA TYR A 589 -6.22 -6.07 22.66
C TYR A 589 -6.01 -7.51 22.14
N ILE A 590 -6.75 -8.50 22.65
CA ILE A 590 -6.68 -9.90 22.18
C ILE A 590 -7.18 -10.01 20.73
N LEU A 591 -8.26 -9.28 20.39
CA LEU A 591 -8.81 -9.25 19.04
C LEU A 591 -7.83 -8.61 18.04
N ILE A 592 -7.14 -7.54 18.44
CA ILE A 592 -6.11 -6.87 17.64
C ILE A 592 -4.89 -7.78 17.40
N ASN A 593 -4.47 -8.54 18.41
CA ASN A 593 -3.36 -9.50 18.28
C ASN A 593 -3.70 -10.67 17.37
N LYS A 594 -4.93 -11.17 17.43
CA LYS A 594 -5.42 -12.19 16.47
C LYS A 594 -5.36 -11.67 15.03
N ALA A 595 -5.71 -10.40 14.82
CA ALA A 595 -5.61 -9.77 13.51
C ALA A 595 -4.16 -9.68 12.99
N ALA A 596 -3.15 -9.57 13.88
CA ALA A 596 -1.74 -9.52 13.48
C ALA A 596 -1.28 -10.80 12.77
N GLU A 597 -1.69 -11.98 13.23
CA GLU A 597 -1.34 -13.25 12.56
C GLU A 597 -1.97 -13.34 11.16
N THR A 598 -3.25 -12.98 11.05
CA THR A 598 -3.98 -12.93 9.79
C THR A 598 -3.37 -11.93 8.81
N LEU A 599 -2.82 -10.81 9.30
CA LEU A 599 -2.16 -9.79 8.49
C LEU A 599 -0.98 -10.34 7.70
N ALA A 600 -0.14 -11.20 8.30
CA ALA A 600 1.02 -11.75 7.61
C ALA A 600 0.61 -12.63 6.42
N VAL A 601 -0.35 -13.53 6.64
CA VAL A 601 -0.88 -14.44 5.60
C VAL A 601 -1.60 -13.65 4.50
N ASN A 602 -2.42 -12.67 4.88
CA ASN A 602 -3.16 -11.85 3.92
C ASN A 602 -2.22 -10.94 3.11
N SER A 603 -1.11 -10.48 3.69
CA SER A 603 -0.09 -9.70 2.96
C SER A 603 0.58 -10.52 1.87
N VAL A 604 0.98 -11.76 2.17
CA VAL A 604 1.55 -12.68 1.18
C VAL A 604 0.54 -13.01 0.08
N THR A 605 -0.72 -13.23 0.45
CA THR A 605 -1.80 -13.54 -0.51
C THR A 605 -2.09 -12.35 -1.43
N SER A 606 -2.22 -11.14 -0.87
CA SER A 606 -2.44 -9.90 -1.63
C SER A 606 -1.30 -9.62 -2.60
N LEU A 607 -0.05 -9.86 -2.17
CA LEU A 607 1.14 -9.70 -2.99
C LEU A 607 1.17 -10.72 -4.15
N GLY A 608 0.85 -11.99 -3.87
CA GLY A 608 0.75 -13.02 -4.90
C GLY A 608 -0.33 -12.73 -5.94
N LEU A 609 -1.48 -12.19 -5.50
CA LEU A 609 -2.56 -11.76 -6.38
C LEU A 609 -2.13 -10.57 -7.26
N LEU A 610 -1.42 -9.59 -6.70
CA LEU A 610 -0.87 -8.47 -7.47
C LEU A 610 0.16 -8.93 -8.51
N LEU A 611 1.13 -9.77 -8.14
CA LEU A 611 2.12 -10.30 -9.09
C LEU A 611 1.44 -11.09 -10.22
N SER A 612 0.36 -11.81 -9.90
CA SER A 612 -0.46 -12.50 -10.90
C SER A 612 -1.16 -11.53 -11.84
N ILE A 613 -1.71 -10.42 -11.33
CA ILE A 613 -2.32 -9.37 -12.13
C ILE A 613 -1.29 -8.70 -13.05
N VAL A 614 -0.11 -8.35 -12.52
CA VAL A 614 1.00 -7.78 -13.31
C VAL A 614 1.40 -8.73 -14.43
N PHE A 615 1.56 -10.01 -14.10
CA PHE A 615 1.86 -11.05 -15.09
C PHE A 615 0.79 -11.13 -16.18
N VAL A 616 -0.50 -11.13 -15.81
CA VAL A 616 -1.61 -11.17 -16.77
C VAL A 616 -1.63 -9.91 -17.64
N CYS A 617 -1.42 -8.72 -17.06
CA CYS A 617 -1.39 -7.46 -17.81
C CYS A 617 -0.25 -7.45 -18.83
N MET A 618 0.95 -7.88 -18.43
CA MET A 618 2.13 -7.97 -19.30
C MET A 618 1.98 -9.08 -20.35
N TYR A 619 1.39 -10.22 -19.96
CA TYR A 619 1.03 -11.29 -20.89
C TYR A 619 0.04 -10.78 -21.93
N LEU A 620 -1.00 -10.03 -21.55
CA LEU A 620 -1.97 -9.49 -22.49
C LEU A 620 -1.34 -8.43 -23.41
N LEU A 621 -0.47 -7.58 -22.88
CA LEU A 621 0.21 -6.53 -23.64
C LEU A 621 1.14 -7.11 -24.73
N PHE A 622 1.91 -8.14 -24.39
CA PHE A 622 2.91 -8.74 -25.30
C PHE A 622 2.51 -10.11 -25.89
N TRP A 623 1.34 -10.63 -25.54
CA TRP A 623 0.87 -11.98 -25.87
C TRP A 623 1.94 -13.08 -25.70
N SER A 624 2.79 -12.93 -24.68
CA SER A 624 4.02 -13.71 -24.50
C SER A 624 4.24 -14.02 -23.03
N VAL A 625 4.12 -15.31 -22.69
CA VAL A 625 4.38 -15.82 -21.32
C VAL A 625 5.81 -15.48 -20.87
N LYS A 626 6.78 -15.54 -21.79
CA LYS A 626 8.17 -15.18 -21.50
C LYS A 626 8.31 -13.70 -21.15
N ALA A 627 7.66 -12.81 -21.90
CA ALA A 627 7.69 -11.38 -21.62
C ALA A 627 7.04 -11.08 -20.26
N GLY A 628 5.90 -11.70 -19.97
CA GLY A 628 5.25 -11.61 -18.65
C GLY A 628 6.17 -12.05 -17.52
N LEU A 629 6.78 -13.24 -17.59
CA LEU A 629 7.69 -13.72 -16.53
C LEU A 629 8.93 -12.82 -16.36
N ILE A 630 9.48 -12.31 -17.46
CA ILE A 630 10.66 -11.44 -17.44
C ILE A 630 10.35 -10.09 -16.82
N SER A 631 9.16 -9.54 -17.08
CA SER A 631 8.71 -8.28 -16.47
C SER A 631 8.57 -8.38 -14.95
N LEU A 632 8.34 -9.57 -14.38
CA LEU A 632 8.25 -9.75 -12.93
C LEU A 632 9.61 -9.66 -12.24
N ILE A 633 10.72 -10.00 -12.91
CA ILE A 633 12.05 -10.06 -12.29
C ILE A 633 12.48 -8.71 -11.69
N PRO A 634 12.49 -7.59 -12.45
CA PRO A 634 12.86 -6.28 -11.88
C PRO A 634 11.88 -5.81 -10.81
N ASN A 635 10.62 -6.27 -10.86
CA ASN A 635 9.57 -5.91 -9.90
C ASN A 635 9.61 -6.73 -8.59
N VAL A 636 10.10 -7.98 -8.64
CA VAL A 636 10.25 -8.83 -7.45
C VAL A 636 11.50 -8.47 -6.64
N PHE A 637 12.56 -8.00 -7.31
CA PHE A 637 13.78 -7.56 -6.64
C PHE A 637 13.55 -6.56 -5.49
N PRO A 638 12.88 -5.41 -5.69
CA PRO A 638 12.63 -4.45 -4.62
C PRO A 638 11.81 -5.04 -3.45
N ILE A 639 10.91 -5.98 -3.72
CA ILE A 639 10.08 -6.65 -2.70
C ILE A 639 10.97 -7.48 -1.76
N VAL A 640 11.85 -8.30 -2.34
CA VAL A 640 12.76 -9.12 -1.55
C VAL A 640 13.69 -8.23 -0.73
N MET A 641 14.17 -7.14 -1.34
CA MET A 641 15.02 -6.17 -0.65
C MET A 641 14.31 -5.52 0.53
N ILE A 642 13.01 -5.18 0.44
CA ILE A 642 12.32 -4.53 1.54
C ILE A 642 12.11 -5.45 2.74
N PHE A 643 11.73 -6.72 2.53
CA PHE A 643 11.66 -7.69 3.63
C PHE A 643 13.05 -7.99 4.21
N GLY A 644 14.10 -7.96 3.39
CA GLY A 644 15.48 -8.08 3.87
C GLY A 644 15.90 -6.90 4.73
N VAL A 645 15.57 -5.66 4.32
CA VAL A 645 15.79 -4.44 5.13
C VAL A 645 15.00 -4.53 6.43
N MET A 646 13.74 -4.96 6.40
CA MET A 646 12.94 -5.12 7.61
C MET A 646 13.58 -6.11 8.60
N GLY A 647 14.06 -7.25 8.12
CA GLY A 647 14.73 -8.25 8.96
C GLY A 647 16.09 -7.79 9.51
N LEU A 648 16.87 -7.03 8.73
CA LEU A 648 18.19 -6.52 9.16
C LEU A 648 18.10 -5.38 10.19
N PHE A 649 17.06 -4.55 10.10
CA PHE A 649 16.87 -3.37 10.95
C PHE A 649 15.82 -3.58 12.05
N ASP A 650 15.35 -4.82 12.28
CA ASP A 650 14.30 -5.19 13.26
C ASP A 650 13.01 -4.35 13.10
N ILE A 651 12.63 -4.07 11.85
CA ILE A 651 11.39 -3.35 11.54
C ILE A 651 10.25 -4.37 11.45
N PRO A 652 9.23 -4.30 12.32
CA PRO A 652 8.17 -5.29 12.33
C PRO A 652 7.23 -5.20 11.13
N LEU A 653 6.66 -6.34 10.74
CA LEU A 653 5.50 -6.42 9.87
C LEU A 653 4.25 -6.05 10.67
N ASN A 654 3.71 -4.86 10.39
CA ASN A 654 2.53 -4.28 11.02
C ASN A 654 1.55 -3.78 9.95
N VAL A 655 0.45 -3.15 10.37
CA VAL A 655 -0.61 -2.67 9.45
C VAL A 655 -0.09 -1.67 8.41
N GLY A 656 0.86 -0.80 8.77
CA GLY A 656 1.48 0.14 7.83
C GLY A 656 2.48 -0.53 6.89
N THR A 657 3.41 -1.33 7.43
CA THR A 657 4.49 -1.95 6.64
C THR A 657 4.01 -3.09 5.73
N ALA A 658 2.92 -3.77 6.10
CA ALA A 658 2.27 -4.81 5.29
C ALA A 658 1.87 -4.36 3.89
N MET A 659 1.43 -3.10 3.76
CA MET A 659 0.97 -2.56 2.48
C MET A 659 2.11 -2.13 1.55
N VAL A 660 3.31 -1.87 2.10
CA VAL A 660 4.45 -1.31 1.34
C VAL A 660 4.79 -2.17 0.13
N ALA A 661 4.89 -3.49 0.31
CA ALA A 661 5.24 -4.40 -0.77
C ALA A 661 4.21 -4.38 -1.91
N CYS A 662 2.92 -4.46 -1.60
CA CYS A 662 1.87 -4.46 -2.62
C CYS A 662 1.80 -3.11 -3.34
N ILE A 663 1.74 -2.01 -2.60
CA ILE A 663 1.61 -0.66 -3.17
C ILE A 663 2.80 -0.32 -4.05
N SER A 664 4.00 -0.57 -3.56
CA SER A 664 5.21 -0.17 -4.26
C SER A 664 5.39 -0.96 -5.57
N VAL A 665 4.97 -2.24 -5.61
CA VAL A 665 4.94 -3.03 -6.86
C VAL A 665 3.91 -2.47 -7.84
N GLY A 666 2.72 -2.11 -7.36
CA GLY A 666 1.68 -1.51 -8.20
C GLY A 666 2.12 -0.20 -8.87
N ILE A 667 3.10 0.49 -8.29
CA ILE A 667 3.69 1.73 -8.81
C ILE A 667 4.92 1.42 -9.69
N ALA A 668 5.84 0.57 -9.24
CA ALA A 668 7.12 0.29 -9.92
C ALA A 668 6.98 -0.40 -11.29
N VAL A 669 5.89 -1.16 -11.49
CA VAL A 669 5.65 -1.90 -12.75
C VAL A 669 5.51 -0.97 -13.96
N ASP A 670 5.15 0.30 -13.72
CA ASP A 670 4.97 1.33 -14.74
C ASP A 670 6.25 1.57 -15.56
N ASP A 671 7.37 1.85 -14.89
CA ASP A 671 8.66 2.12 -15.51
C ASP A 671 9.13 0.94 -16.37
N THR A 672 8.99 -0.29 -15.85
CA THR A 672 9.27 -1.50 -16.64
C THR A 672 8.39 -1.58 -17.89
N MET A 673 7.10 -1.25 -17.80
CA MET A 673 6.15 -1.31 -18.92
C MET A 673 6.51 -0.30 -20.02
N HIS A 674 6.83 0.94 -19.64
CA HIS A 674 7.27 1.99 -20.57
C HIS A 674 8.57 1.59 -21.28
N MET A 675 9.58 1.13 -20.54
CA MET A 675 10.83 0.67 -21.16
C MET A 675 10.63 -0.52 -22.11
N MET A 676 9.78 -1.49 -21.75
CA MET A 676 9.50 -2.66 -22.61
C MET A 676 8.72 -2.29 -23.87
N THR A 677 7.71 -1.42 -23.76
CA THR A 677 6.90 -0.98 -24.91
C THR A 677 7.72 -0.14 -25.88
N ARG A 678 8.54 0.80 -25.38
CA ARG A 678 9.45 1.59 -26.22
C ARG A 678 10.53 0.73 -26.84
N TYR A 679 11.14 -0.20 -26.10
CA TYR A 679 12.10 -1.14 -26.66
C TYR A 679 11.53 -1.96 -27.82
N ASN A 680 10.29 -2.42 -27.71
CA ASN A 680 9.62 -3.11 -28.81
C ASN A 680 9.46 -2.21 -30.05
N ALA A 681 9.07 -0.95 -29.87
CA ALA A 681 8.95 0.02 -30.97
C ALA A 681 10.32 0.28 -31.63
N GLU A 682 11.35 0.60 -30.85
CA GLU A 682 12.68 0.91 -31.38
C GLU A 682 13.38 -0.31 -32.00
N MET A 683 13.11 -1.52 -31.49
CA MET A 683 13.61 -2.76 -32.07
C MET A 683 13.04 -3.04 -33.45
N ARG A 684 11.81 -2.58 -33.73
CA ARG A 684 11.22 -2.71 -35.07
C ARG A 684 11.88 -1.78 -36.06
N GLU A 685 12.11 -0.54 -35.64
CA GLU A 685 12.69 0.48 -36.50
C GLU A 685 14.18 0.23 -36.76
N ARG A 686 14.98 0.01 -35.69
CA ARG A 686 16.45 -0.12 -35.83
C ARG A 686 16.91 -1.54 -36.10
N GLN A 687 16.15 -2.57 -35.70
CA GLN A 687 16.51 -3.99 -35.79
C GLN A 687 17.83 -4.41 -35.13
N ASN A 688 18.51 -3.51 -34.40
CA ASN A 688 19.71 -3.80 -33.63
C ASN A 688 19.42 -3.61 -32.13
N GLY A 689 19.66 -4.67 -31.34
CA GLY A 689 19.37 -4.69 -29.90
C GLY A 689 20.11 -3.62 -29.09
N SER A 690 21.36 -3.34 -29.43
CA SER A 690 22.18 -2.35 -28.74
C SER A 690 21.79 -0.93 -29.11
N GLU A 691 21.47 -0.67 -30.38
CA GLU A 691 21.03 0.64 -30.86
C GLU A 691 19.61 0.97 -30.39
N ALA A 692 18.70 -0.01 -30.41
CA ALA A 692 17.36 0.15 -29.88
C ALA A 692 17.40 0.44 -28.38
N LEU A 693 18.22 -0.28 -27.61
CA LEU A 693 18.39 0.00 -26.18
C LEU A 693 18.98 1.40 -25.94
N ALA A 694 19.95 1.83 -26.76
CA ALA A 694 20.55 3.16 -26.62
C ALA A 694 19.52 4.28 -26.86
N ALA A 695 18.60 4.09 -27.82
CA ALA A 695 17.50 5.01 -28.08
C ALA A 695 16.47 5.02 -26.94
N VAL A 696 16.07 3.84 -26.44
CA VAL A 696 15.17 3.76 -25.27
C VAL A 696 15.77 4.48 -24.07
N LEU A 697 17.05 4.25 -23.77
CA LEU A 697 17.71 4.92 -22.64
C LEU A 697 17.91 6.42 -22.87
N HIS A 698 17.97 6.88 -24.11
CA HIS A 698 18.03 8.32 -24.39
C HIS A 698 16.72 9.00 -24.02
N ASP A 699 15.59 8.39 -24.39
CA ASP A 699 14.27 8.99 -24.23
C ASP A 699 13.67 8.75 -22.84
N GLU A 700 13.89 7.57 -22.24
CA GLU A 700 13.19 7.14 -21.01
C GLU A 700 13.99 7.41 -19.72
N ILE A 701 15.31 7.59 -19.76
CA ILE A 701 16.11 7.72 -18.52
C ILE A 701 15.73 8.94 -17.69
N ARG A 702 15.38 10.06 -18.36
CA ARG A 702 15.02 11.30 -17.68
C ARG A 702 13.64 11.21 -17.03
N PRO A 703 12.57 10.77 -17.73
CA PRO A 703 11.28 10.49 -17.09
C PRO A 703 11.40 9.53 -15.92
N VAL A 704 11.97 8.33 -16.12
CA VAL A 704 12.05 7.25 -15.10
C VAL A 704 12.80 7.70 -13.84
N VAL A 705 13.96 8.34 -13.99
CA VAL A 705 14.71 8.84 -12.81
C VAL A 705 13.95 9.97 -12.12
N SER A 706 13.31 10.87 -12.87
CA SER A 706 12.61 12.01 -12.29
C SER A 706 11.37 11.58 -11.52
N THR A 707 10.57 10.66 -12.06
CA THR A 707 9.40 10.08 -11.39
C THR A 707 9.81 9.30 -10.15
N SER A 708 10.83 8.43 -10.26
CA SER A 708 11.33 7.66 -9.12
C SER A 708 11.89 8.54 -7.99
N VAL A 709 12.60 9.63 -8.32
CA VAL A 709 13.08 10.59 -7.31
C VAL A 709 11.91 11.37 -6.69
N ALA A 710 10.95 11.81 -7.50
CA ALA A 710 9.75 12.48 -6.99
C ALA A 710 8.93 11.57 -6.06
N LEU A 711 8.75 10.30 -6.43
CA LEU A 711 8.10 9.28 -5.61
C LEU A 711 8.86 9.05 -4.30
N THR A 712 10.18 8.86 -4.37
CA THR A 712 11.03 8.66 -3.20
C THR A 712 10.91 9.83 -2.23
N LEU A 713 11.05 11.07 -2.71
CA LEU A 713 10.96 12.26 -1.86
C LEU A 713 9.52 12.47 -1.35
N GLY A 714 8.52 12.18 -2.18
CA GLY A 714 7.11 12.29 -1.81
C GLY A 714 6.72 11.32 -0.69
N PHE A 715 7.16 10.05 -0.76
CA PHE A 715 6.99 9.10 0.33
C PHE A 715 7.81 9.50 1.58
N ALA A 716 9.01 10.06 1.40
CA ALA A 716 9.83 10.53 2.51
C ALA A 716 9.16 11.66 3.32
N VAL A 717 8.22 12.41 2.75
CA VAL A 717 7.41 13.40 3.50
C VAL A 717 6.62 12.74 4.64
N CYS A 718 6.18 11.49 4.49
CA CYS A 718 5.48 10.77 5.54
C CYS A 718 6.35 10.53 6.78
N ALA A 719 7.68 10.64 6.68
CA ALA A 719 8.57 10.60 7.83
C ALA A 719 8.38 11.78 8.81
N ALA A 720 7.72 12.85 8.38
CA ALA A 720 7.33 13.97 9.25
C ALA A 720 6.12 13.68 10.16
N SER A 721 5.43 12.55 9.95
CA SER A 721 4.30 12.12 10.78
C SER A 721 4.70 11.91 12.25
N ASN A 722 3.73 12.01 13.15
CA ASN A 722 3.88 11.57 14.54
C ASN A 722 3.55 10.09 14.75
N PHE A 723 2.98 9.43 13.74
CA PHE A 723 2.60 8.03 13.76
C PHE A 723 3.66 7.15 13.11
N VAL A 724 4.24 6.24 13.88
CA VAL A 724 5.30 5.32 13.45
C VAL A 724 4.88 4.48 12.24
N PRO A 725 3.65 3.94 12.12
CA PRO A 725 3.25 3.20 10.91
C PRO A 725 3.30 4.05 9.63
N VAL A 726 2.95 5.33 9.72
CA VAL A 726 3.00 6.28 8.59
C VAL A 726 4.45 6.62 8.24
N ILE A 727 5.30 6.82 9.24
CA ILE A 727 6.75 7.06 9.07
C ILE A 727 7.39 5.84 8.39
N GLN A 728 7.16 4.64 8.93
CA GLN A 728 7.70 3.40 8.40
C GLN A 728 7.21 3.16 6.98
N PHE A 729 5.91 3.35 6.71
CA PHE A 729 5.35 3.29 5.36
C PHE A 729 6.12 4.22 4.41
N GLY A 730 6.28 5.50 4.75
CA GLY A 730 6.99 6.48 3.93
C GLY A 730 8.45 6.13 3.64
N ILE A 731 9.21 5.81 4.69
CA ILE A 731 10.64 5.49 4.57
C ILE A 731 10.82 4.20 3.76
N LEU A 732 10.05 3.15 4.08
CA LEU A 732 10.15 1.86 3.39
C LEU A 732 9.70 1.98 1.93
N SER A 733 8.59 2.66 1.64
CA SER A 733 8.17 2.94 0.25
C SER A 733 9.24 3.74 -0.51
N GLY A 734 9.88 4.74 0.11
CA GLY A 734 10.99 5.46 -0.51
C GLY A 734 12.19 4.56 -0.83
N VAL A 735 12.59 3.68 0.10
CA VAL A 735 13.64 2.67 -0.14
C VAL A 735 13.25 1.75 -1.30
N VAL A 736 11.99 1.33 -1.35
CA VAL A 736 11.49 0.49 -2.44
C VAL A 736 11.58 1.21 -3.78
N MET A 737 11.20 2.48 -3.87
CA MET A 737 11.30 3.27 -5.11
C MET A 737 12.75 3.38 -5.59
N ILE A 738 13.71 3.56 -4.69
CA ILE A 738 15.14 3.56 -5.06
C ILE A 738 15.57 2.19 -5.58
N MET A 739 15.17 1.10 -4.92
CA MET A 739 15.51 -0.25 -5.34
C MET A 739 14.84 -0.63 -6.66
N ALA A 740 13.61 -0.17 -6.91
CA ALA A 740 12.90 -0.30 -8.17
C ALA A 740 13.64 0.45 -9.29
N LEU A 741 14.01 1.72 -9.07
CA LEU A 741 14.80 2.49 -10.03
C LEU A 741 16.13 1.78 -10.39
N LEU A 742 16.83 1.22 -9.40
CA LEU A 742 18.05 0.44 -9.64
C LEU A 742 17.77 -0.83 -10.45
N ALA A 743 16.66 -1.52 -10.18
CA ALA A 743 16.24 -2.67 -10.97
C ALA A 743 15.89 -2.29 -12.41
N ASP A 744 15.16 -1.19 -12.63
CA ASP A 744 14.77 -0.75 -13.96
C ASP A 744 15.93 -0.18 -14.78
N LEU A 745 16.90 0.48 -14.16
CA LEU A 745 18.08 0.98 -14.88
C LEU A 745 19.15 -0.09 -15.14
N ILE A 746 19.13 -1.22 -14.43
CA ILE A 746 20.16 -2.26 -14.52
C ILE A 746 19.58 -3.59 -15.02
N ILE A 747 18.65 -4.18 -14.27
CA ILE A 747 18.08 -5.50 -14.57
C ILE A 747 17.26 -5.45 -15.87
N THR A 748 16.37 -4.45 -16.01
CA THR A 748 15.46 -4.36 -17.17
C THR A 748 16.24 -4.30 -18.51
N PRO A 749 17.23 -3.41 -18.72
CA PRO A 749 18.09 -3.39 -19.92
C PRO A 749 18.81 -4.72 -20.21
N ILE A 750 19.32 -5.40 -19.18
CA ILE A 750 20.01 -6.69 -19.30
C ILE A 750 19.06 -7.76 -19.85
N LEU A 751 17.81 -7.76 -19.38
CA LEU A 751 16.77 -8.70 -19.78
C LEU A 751 16.20 -8.38 -21.18
N LEU A 752 16.02 -7.10 -21.51
CA LEU A 752 15.51 -6.66 -22.82
C LEU A 752 16.37 -7.15 -23.98
N GLN A 753 17.71 -7.03 -23.90
CA GLN A 753 18.59 -7.54 -24.95
C GLN A 753 18.48 -9.05 -25.19
N SER A 754 18.04 -9.81 -24.18
CA SER A 754 17.91 -11.26 -24.29
C SER A 754 16.58 -11.70 -24.91
N THR A 755 15.64 -10.77 -25.14
CA THR A 755 14.29 -11.11 -25.58
C THR A 755 13.76 -10.27 -26.73
N GLN A 756 13.01 -10.93 -27.60
CA GLN A 756 12.23 -10.25 -28.64
C GLN A 756 10.82 -10.06 -28.09
N LEU A 757 10.44 -8.80 -27.90
CA LEU A 757 9.09 -8.42 -27.54
C LEU A 757 8.25 -8.29 -28.83
N ILE A 758 7.00 -8.72 -28.77
CA ILE A 758 6.00 -8.55 -29.81
C ILE A 758 4.74 -8.11 -29.08
N THR A 759 4.05 -7.09 -29.58
CA THR A 759 2.89 -6.50 -28.94
C THR A 759 1.60 -7.15 -29.45
N LEU A 760 0.53 -7.18 -28.65
CA LEU A 760 -0.78 -7.71 -29.05
C LEU A 760 -1.35 -6.99 -30.28
N TRP A 761 -1.13 -5.68 -30.37
CA TRP A 761 -1.64 -4.86 -31.48
C TRP A 761 -0.96 -5.20 -32.80
N ASP A 762 0.25 -5.71 -32.74
CA ASP A 762 0.96 -6.21 -33.91
C ASP A 762 0.28 -7.48 -34.45
N LEU A 763 -0.15 -8.34 -33.53
CA LEU A 763 -0.92 -9.55 -33.82
C LEU A 763 -2.31 -9.23 -34.39
N VAL A 764 -2.98 -8.19 -33.88
CA VAL A 764 -4.30 -7.76 -34.36
C VAL A 764 -4.20 -7.03 -35.71
N GLY A 765 -3.22 -6.14 -35.89
CA GLY A 765 -2.97 -5.46 -37.16
C GLY A 765 -2.64 -6.43 -38.30
N LEU A 766 -1.94 -7.53 -38.00
CA LEU A 766 -1.68 -8.61 -38.97
C LEU A 766 -2.91 -9.46 -39.30
N LYS A 767 -3.88 -9.62 -38.37
CA LYS A 767 -5.14 -10.33 -38.65
C LYS A 767 -5.99 -9.62 -39.69
N LEU A 768 -5.99 -8.28 -39.70
CA LEU A 768 -6.73 -7.46 -40.67
C LEU A 768 -6.23 -7.63 -42.12
N ARG A 769 -5.07 -8.27 -42.34
CA ARG A 769 -4.40 -8.40 -43.65
C ARG A 769 -3.95 -9.82 -43.97
N GLU A 770 -4.50 -10.79 -43.26
CA GLU A 770 -4.07 -12.18 -43.33
C GLU A 770 -4.33 -12.80 -44.72
N GLU A 771 -5.34 -12.29 -45.45
CA GLU A 771 -5.65 -12.72 -46.83
C GLU A 771 -4.58 -12.32 -47.83
N VAL A 772 -4.09 -11.08 -47.77
CA VAL A 772 -3.04 -10.57 -48.68
C VAL A 772 -1.73 -11.33 -48.47
N ILE A 773 -1.35 -11.53 -47.20
CA ILE A 773 -0.12 -12.26 -46.84
C ILE A 773 -0.23 -13.74 -47.24
N LYS A 774 -1.42 -14.33 -47.21
CA LYS A 774 -1.67 -15.72 -47.65
C LYS A 774 -1.53 -15.88 -49.17
N GLN A 775 -1.84 -14.85 -49.95
CA GLN A 775 -1.76 -14.86 -51.42
C GLN A 775 -0.34 -14.62 -51.95
N SER A 776 0.57 -14.09 -51.13
CA SER A 776 1.95 -13.82 -51.53
C SER A 776 2.77 -15.09 -51.75
N ALA A 777 3.38 -15.22 -52.94
CA ALA A 777 4.29 -16.33 -53.29
C ALA A 777 5.47 -16.49 -52.30
N PHE A 778 5.94 -15.39 -51.70
CA PHE A 778 7.03 -15.45 -50.71
C PHE A 778 6.67 -16.26 -49.45
N PHE A 779 5.38 -16.31 -49.11
CA PHE A 779 4.87 -16.99 -47.91
C PHE A 779 4.26 -18.36 -48.20
N ASP A 780 4.41 -18.88 -49.43
CA ASP A 780 3.83 -20.14 -49.85
C ASP A 780 4.31 -21.32 -48.96
N GLY A 781 3.40 -22.25 -48.68
CA GLY A 781 3.66 -23.42 -47.83
C GLY A 781 3.94 -23.13 -46.35
N LEU A 782 3.85 -21.87 -45.89
CA LEU A 782 3.94 -21.50 -44.47
C LEU A 782 2.57 -21.50 -43.80
N LYS A 783 2.47 -22.02 -42.58
CA LYS A 783 1.25 -21.93 -41.74
C LYS A 783 1.01 -20.47 -41.31
N ALA A 784 -0.24 -20.13 -40.97
CA ALA A 784 -0.62 -18.77 -40.55
C ALA A 784 0.30 -18.17 -39.47
N TRP A 785 0.62 -18.93 -38.42
CA TRP A 785 1.52 -18.48 -37.36
C TRP A 785 2.98 -18.30 -37.83
N GLN A 786 3.42 -19.05 -38.85
CA GLN A 786 4.77 -18.93 -39.42
C GLN A 786 4.87 -17.66 -40.26
N ARG A 787 3.85 -17.36 -41.08
CA ARG A 787 3.75 -16.10 -41.83
C ARG A 787 3.78 -14.91 -40.88
N LYS A 788 2.98 -14.96 -39.80
CA LYS A 788 2.95 -13.92 -38.75
C LYS A 788 4.33 -13.66 -38.15
N LYS A 789 5.09 -14.69 -37.77
CA LYS A 789 6.44 -14.50 -37.22
C LYS A 789 7.40 -13.80 -38.17
N VAL A 790 7.30 -14.09 -39.46
CA VAL A 790 8.16 -13.49 -40.49
C VAL A 790 7.72 -12.05 -40.78
N CYS A 791 6.42 -11.78 -40.86
CA CYS A 791 5.90 -10.41 -40.99
C CYS A 791 6.26 -9.53 -39.79
N LEU A 792 6.26 -10.09 -38.58
CA LEU A 792 6.66 -9.38 -37.35
C LEU A 792 8.15 -9.02 -37.29
N LEU A 793 8.97 -9.58 -38.19
CA LEU A 793 10.40 -9.28 -38.30
C LEU A 793 10.71 -8.33 -39.46
N GLY A 794 9.73 -7.96 -40.29
CA GLY A 794 9.87 -6.93 -41.32
C GLY A 794 9.46 -5.55 -40.82
N ARG A 795 9.89 -4.50 -41.52
CA ARG A 795 9.51 -3.11 -41.24
C ARG A 795 8.30 -2.71 -42.06
N MET A 796 7.27 -2.19 -41.40
CA MET A 796 6.12 -1.61 -42.11
C MET A 796 6.47 -0.20 -42.58
N LYS A 797 6.25 0.09 -43.86
CA LYS A 797 6.42 1.42 -44.45
C LYS A 797 5.12 1.84 -45.14
N GLU A 798 4.83 3.13 -45.08
CA GLU A 798 3.68 3.74 -45.74
C GLU A 798 4.17 4.87 -46.67
N LYS A 799 3.51 5.03 -47.81
CA LYS A 799 3.79 6.08 -48.78
C LYS A 799 2.48 6.65 -49.32
N ASN A 800 2.41 7.97 -49.44
CA ASN A 800 1.27 8.64 -50.07
C ASN A 800 1.29 8.46 -51.59
N ALA A 801 0.15 8.68 -52.23
CA ALA A 801 0.06 8.69 -53.69
C ALA A 801 1.04 9.71 -54.29
N GLY A 802 1.80 9.30 -55.31
CA GLY A 802 2.83 10.11 -55.96
C GLY A 802 4.22 10.02 -55.34
N GLU A 803 4.41 9.32 -54.21
CA GLU A 803 5.73 9.12 -53.62
C GLU A 803 6.41 7.84 -54.13
N TYR A 804 7.75 7.88 -54.25
CA TYR A 804 8.54 6.69 -54.60
C TYR A 804 8.76 5.80 -53.36
N ALA A 805 8.41 4.52 -53.48
CA ALA A 805 8.80 3.49 -52.53
C ALA A 805 10.25 3.05 -52.75
N VAL A 806 10.71 3.08 -54.00
CA VAL A 806 12.06 2.71 -54.44
C VAL A 806 12.45 3.60 -55.61
N VAL A 807 13.68 4.13 -55.61
CA VAL A 807 14.22 4.92 -56.72
C VAL A 807 15.26 4.09 -57.47
N LYS A 808 15.16 4.04 -58.81
CA LYS A 808 16.14 3.35 -59.67
C LYS A 808 17.55 3.91 -59.42
N GLY A 809 18.54 3.03 -59.35
CA GLY A 809 19.94 3.39 -59.14
C GLY A 809 20.37 3.54 -57.68
N GLU A 810 19.44 3.70 -56.73
CA GLU A 810 19.78 3.69 -55.30
C GLU A 810 20.37 2.34 -54.89
N MET A 811 21.35 2.33 -53.98
CA MET A 811 21.85 1.09 -53.41
C MET A 811 20.80 0.47 -52.49
N GLY A 812 20.44 -0.78 -52.73
CA GLY A 812 19.49 -1.53 -51.93
C GLY A 812 20.07 -2.84 -51.41
N ASN A 813 19.56 -3.28 -50.25
CA ASN A 813 19.89 -4.57 -49.61
C ASN A 813 18.63 -5.29 -49.07
N SER A 814 17.44 -4.84 -49.47
CA SER A 814 16.15 -5.24 -48.88
C SER A 814 15.11 -5.51 -49.96
N MET A 815 14.19 -6.44 -49.69
CA MET A 815 12.99 -6.70 -50.49
C MET A 815 11.75 -6.10 -49.82
N TYR A 816 10.65 -6.02 -50.56
CA TYR A 816 9.40 -5.46 -50.09
C TYR A 816 8.22 -6.33 -50.51
N LEU A 817 7.20 -6.43 -49.66
CA LEU A 817 5.89 -7.01 -49.98
C LEU A 817 4.83 -5.92 -49.91
N LEU A 818 4.09 -5.70 -51.00
CA LEU A 818 2.98 -4.76 -51.01
C LEU A 818 1.78 -5.34 -50.22
N LEU A 819 1.26 -4.60 -49.25
CA LEU A 819 0.16 -5.04 -48.39
C LEU A 819 -1.16 -4.36 -48.73
N ASP A 820 -1.14 -3.05 -48.98
CA ASP A 820 -2.31 -2.29 -49.42
C ASP A 820 -1.92 -1.34 -50.56
N GLY A 821 -2.92 -0.99 -51.37
CA GLY A 821 -2.80 -0.04 -52.47
C GLY A 821 -2.15 -0.66 -53.72
N LYS A 822 -1.84 0.20 -54.69
CA LYS A 822 -1.19 -0.14 -55.97
C LYS A 822 0.01 0.74 -56.22
N ALA A 823 1.06 0.16 -56.77
CA ALA A 823 2.27 0.88 -57.14
C ALA A 823 2.70 0.54 -58.56
N ASP A 824 3.08 1.54 -59.35
CA ASP A 824 3.57 1.35 -60.72
C ASP A 824 5.09 1.17 -60.70
N VAL A 825 5.57 0.10 -61.35
CA VAL A 825 7.01 -0.14 -61.55
C VAL A 825 7.42 0.55 -62.85
N ILE A 826 8.26 1.57 -62.74
CA ILE A 826 8.64 2.43 -63.86
C ILE A 826 10.08 2.11 -64.27
N GLY A 827 10.23 1.67 -65.51
CA GLY A 827 11.50 1.44 -66.18
C GLY A 827 11.84 2.57 -67.16
N LYS A 828 12.98 2.46 -67.84
CA LYS A 828 13.31 3.32 -68.99
C LYS A 828 13.40 2.45 -70.24
N ASP A 829 12.78 2.89 -71.32
CA ASP A 829 12.93 2.27 -72.63
C ASP A 829 14.34 2.62 -73.19
N GLU A 830 15.12 1.61 -73.52
CA GLU A 830 16.49 1.77 -74.02
C GLU A 830 16.56 2.42 -75.41
N LYS A 831 15.45 2.43 -76.17
CA LYS A 831 15.41 3.00 -77.54
C LYS A 831 14.99 4.46 -77.58
N THR A 832 14.15 4.91 -76.64
CA THR A 832 13.55 6.25 -76.63
C THR A 832 13.95 7.09 -75.42
N GLY A 833 14.53 6.47 -74.38
CA GLY A 833 14.90 7.12 -73.13
C GLY A 833 13.71 7.54 -72.26
N GLN A 834 12.46 7.31 -72.71
CA GLN A 834 11.26 7.65 -71.97
C GLN A 834 10.97 6.64 -70.85
N GLU A 835 10.35 7.14 -69.78
CA GLU A 835 9.88 6.30 -68.69
C GLU A 835 8.63 5.53 -69.12
N ILE A 836 8.68 4.22 -68.95
CA ILE A 836 7.56 3.32 -69.27
C ILE A 836 7.15 2.54 -68.03
N THR A 837 5.85 2.41 -67.81
CA THR A 837 5.31 1.53 -66.76
C THR A 837 5.46 0.08 -67.20
N LEU A 838 6.35 -0.66 -66.53
CA LEU A 838 6.62 -2.06 -66.81
C LEU A 838 5.49 -2.96 -66.28
N THR A 839 4.98 -2.66 -65.09
CA THR A 839 3.86 -3.37 -64.47
C THR A 839 3.24 -2.56 -63.34
N THR A 840 2.01 -2.89 -62.93
CA THR A 840 1.35 -2.33 -61.74
C THR A 840 1.25 -3.41 -60.66
N LEU A 841 1.92 -3.17 -59.53
CA LEU A 841 1.92 -4.06 -58.38
C LEU A 841 0.57 -4.05 -57.65
N LYS A 842 0.13 -5.23 -57.24
CA LYS A 842 -1.08 -5.46 -56.43
C LYS A 842 -0.72 -5.94 -55.01
N PRO A 843 -1.64 -5.81 -54.04
CA PRO A 843 -1.46 -6.41 -52.71
C PRO A 843 -1.09 -7.89 -52.81
N GLY A 844 -0.04 -8.31 -52.09
CA GLY A 844 0.48 -9.68 -52.09
C GLY A 844 1.70 -9.87 -52.99
N GLU A 845 2.03 -8.90 -53.84
CA GLU A 845 3.19 -8.99 -54.73
C GLU A 845 4.47 -8.43 -54.10
N VAL A 846 5.59 -9.08 -54.44
CA VAL A 846 6.93 -8.75 -53.95
C VAL A 846 7.65 -7.84 -54.94
N PHE A 847 8.48 -6.92 -54.46
CA PHE A 847 9.37 -6.10 -55.27
C PHE A 847 10.71 -5.84 -54.58
N GLY A 848 11.73 -5.48 -55.36
CA GLY A 848 13.08 -5.17 -54.84
C GLY A 848 13.89 -6.39 -54.38
N GLU A 849 13.42 -7.60 -54.65
CA GLU A 849 14.00 -8.87 -54.20
C GLU A 849 15.37 -9.20 -54.79
N ILE A 850 15.72 -8.67 -55.97
CA ILE A 850 17.05 -8.84 -56.57
C ILE A 850 18.14 -8.25 -55.66
N ALA A 851 17.89 -7.05 -55.13
CA ALA A 851 18.86 -6.33 -54.28
C ALA A 851 19.01 -6.96 -52.89
N LEU A 852 18.04 -7.78 -52.46
CA LEU A 852 18.11 -8.54 -51.21
C LEU A 852 19.17 -9.65 -51.29
N VAL A 853 19.22 -10.41 -52.40
CA VAL A 853 20.15 -11.54 -52.57
C VAL A 853 21.55 -11.07 -52.91
N LYS A 854 21.67 -10.01 -53.71
CA LYS A 854 22.93 -9.36 -54.03
C LYS A 854 22.76 -7.86 -53.85
N ALA A 855 23.34 -7.30 -52.79
CA ALA A 855 23.32 -5.86 -52.54
C ALA A 855 23.85 -5.12 -53.78
N GLY A 856 23.08 -4.14 -54.26
CA GLY A 856 23.34 -3.48 -55.53
C GLY A 856 22.30 -2.42 -55.87
N PRO A 857 22.49 -1.70 -57.01
CA PRO A 857 21.59 -0.64 -57.41
C PRO A 857 20.20 -1.17 -57.79
N ARG A 858 19.15 -0.42 -57.44
CA ARG A 858 17.75 -0.75 -57.78
C ARG A 858 17.54 -0.69 -59.30
N SER A 859 16.86 -1.71 -59.85
CA SER A 859 16.65 -1.87 -61.29
C SER A 859 15.56 -0.98 -61.90
N ALA A 860 14.58 -0.55 -61.09
CA ALA A 860 13.44 0.25 -61.52
C ALA A 860 12.95 1.17 -60.38
N HIS A 861 12.19 2.21 -60.75
CA HIS A 861 11.43 3.00 -59.78
C HIS A 861 10.15 2.25 -59.40
N VAL A 862 9.69 2.44 -58.17
CA VAL A 862 8.36 1.98 -57.72
C VAL A 862 7.61 3.17 -57.17
N LEU A 863 6.59 3.63 -57.90
CA LEU A 863 5.81 4.84 -57.60
C LEU A 863 4.45 4.46 -57.03
N ALA A 864 4.08 5.02 -55.88
CA ALA A 864 2.76 4.81 -55.28
C ALA A 864 1.67 5.48 -56.13
N LYS A 865 0.71 4.70 -56.64
CA LYS A 865 -0.42 5.22 -57.44
C LYS A 865 -1.56 5.71 -56.56
N GLU A 866 -1.72 5.05 -55.42
CA GLU A 866 -2.62 5.40 -54.32
C GLU A 866 -1.81 5.25 -53.01
N PRO A 867 -2.32 5.66 -51.83
CA PRO A 867 -1.61 5.43 -50.58
C PRO A 867 -1.30 3.93 -50.41
N ILE A 868 0.00 3.60 -50.37
CA ILE A 868 0.46 2.22 -50.27
C ILE A 868 1.04 1.94 -48.90
N ARG A 869 0.92 0.68 -48.49
CA ARG A 869 1.58 0.14 -47.30
C ARG A 869 2.31 -1.13 -47.69
N TYR A 870 3.57 -1.25 -47.30
CA TYR A 870 4.41 -2.37 -47.68
C TYR A 870 5.33 -2.81 -46.54
N LEU A 871 5.66 -4.10 -46.54
CA LEU A 871 6.56 -4.72 -45.57
C LEU A 871 7.96 -4.85 -46.18
N GLU A 872 8.94 -4.18 -45.60
CA GLU A 872 10.36 -4.30 -45.93
C GLU A 872 11.00 -5.45 -45.14
N ILE A 873 11.75 -6.30 -45.83
CA ILE A 873 12.53 -7.39 -45.24
C ILE A 873 13.95 -7.27 -45.78
N ASP A 874 14.92 -7.11 -44.89
CA ASP A 874 16.34 -7.02 -45.24
C ASP A 874 17.04 -8.38 -45.14
N TRP A 875 18.27 -8.42 -45.63
CA TRP A 875 19.06 -9.67 -45.66
C TRP A 875 19.40 -10.18 -44.27
N GLU A 876 19.68 -9.27 -43.32
CA GLU A 876 19.96 -9.64 -41.94
C GLU A 876 18.72 -10.21 -41.24
N GLY A 877 17.54 -9.63 -41.45
CA GLY A 877 16.26 -10.14 -40.96
C GLY A 877 15.98 -11.56 -41.45
N LEU A 878 16.25 -11.85 -42.72
CA LEU A 878 16.13 -13.20 -43.29
C LEU A 878 17.12 -14.20 -42.68
N LYS A 879 18.39 -13.82 -42.52
CA LYS A 879 19.39 -14.64 -41.80
C LYS A 879 19.01 -14.87 -40.35
N ARG A 880 18.44 -13.86 -39.70
CA ARG A 880 17.94 -13.94 -38.32
C ARG A 880 16.80 -14.95 -38.22
N ILE A 881 15.86 -14.94 -39.17
CA ILE A 881 14.79 -15.95 -39.26
C ILE A 881 15.39 -17.35 -39.45
N GLN A 882 16.40 -17.51 -40.28
CA GLN A 882 17.07 -18.80 -40.49
C GLN A 882 17.75 -19.31 -39.21
N ARG A 883 18.37 -18.42 -38.44
CA ARG A 883 19.06 -18.78 -37.19
C ARG A 883 18.07 -19.17 -36.08
N ILE A 884 16.97 -18.43 -35.94
CA ILE A 884 15.96 -18.65 -34.88
C ILE A 884 14.99 -19.78 -35.28
N TYR A 885 14.61 -19.86 -36.55
CA TYR A 885 13.64 -20.82 -37.09
C TYR A 885 14.14 -21.46 -38.40
N PRO A 886 15.07 -22.42 -38.34
CA PRO A 886 15.72 -22.99 -39.53
C PRO A 886 14.75 -23.52 -40.59
N ARG A 887 13.67 -24.18 -40.16
CA ARG A 887 12.62 -24.70 -41.05
C ARG A 887 11.80 -23.62 -41.75
N ILE A 888 11.60 -22.47 -41.11
CA ILE A 888 10.89 -21.32 -41.70
C ILE A 888 11.83 -20.62 -42.69
N GLY A 889 13.06 -20.33 -42.27
CA GLY A 889 14.08 -19.73 -43.14
C GLY A 889 14.31 -20.53 -44.41
N GLY A 890 14.45 -21.86 -44.31
CA GLY A 890 14.63 -22.72 -45.49
C GLY A 890 13.48 -22.62 -46.50
N LYS A 891 12.22 -22.54 -46.04
CA LYS A 891 11.06 -22.34 -46.92
C LYS A 891 11.06 -20.96 -47.56
N LEU A 892 11.36 -19.90 -46.80
CA LEU A 892 11.45 -18.55 -47.35
C LEU A 892 12.54 -18.42 -48.42
N PHE A 893 13.73 -18.99 -48.18
CA PHE A 893 14.79 -19.00 -49.19
C PHE A 893 14.38 -19.79 -50.43
N LEU A 894 13.71 -20.93 -50.27
CA LEU A 894 13.19 -21.70 -51.42
C LEU A 894 12.17 -20.88 -52.22
N ASN A 895 11.22 -20.22 -51.55
CA ASN A 895 10.22 -19.38 -52.20
C ASN A 895 10.86 -18.17 -52.90
N LEU A 896 11.85 -17.54 -52.27
CA LEU A 896 12.63 -16.44 -52.87
C LEU A 896 13.37 -16.90 -54.12
N SER A 897 14.00 -18.08 -54.09
CA SER A 897 14.65 -18.68 -55.26
C SER A 897 13.67 -18.97 -56.40
N ARG A 898 12.44 -19.41 -56.08
CA ARG A 898 11.37 -19.60 -57.07
C ARG A 898 10.95 -18.28 -57.71
N ILE A 899 10.69 -17.25 -56.90
CA ILE A 899 10.32 -15.91 -57.39
C ILE A 899 11.39 -15.34 -58.32
N LEU A 900 12.67 -15.45 -57.94
CA LEU A 900 13.78 -15.00 -58.77
C LEU A 900 13.90 -15.82 -60.06
N GLY A 901 13.68 -17.14 -59.99
CA GLY A 901 13.66 -18.02 -61.15
C GLY A 901 12.57 -17.65 -62.16
N GLU A 902 11.33 -17.43 -61.68
CA GLU A 902 10.20 -17.01 -62.53
C GLU A 902 10.46 -15.64 -63.18
N ARG A 903 11.04 -14.68 -62.44
CA ARG A 903 11.42 -13.38 -63.01
C ARG A 903 12.48 -13.49 -64.08
N LEU A 904 13.46 -14.38 -63.92
CA LEU A 904 14.48 -14.62 -64.92
C LEU A 904 13.89 -15.22 -66.19
N VAL A 905 12.98 -16.20 -66.05
CA VAL A 905 12.24 -16.79 -67.18
C VAL A 905 11.45 -15.72 -67.91
N HIS A 906 10.66 -14.91 -67.19
CA HIS A 906 9.87 -13.84 -67.80
C HIS A 906 10.73 -12.78 -68.51
N THR A 907 11.86 -12.41 -67.90
CA THR A 907 12.81 -11.46 -68.52
C THR A 907 13.42 -12.05 -69.80
N ASN A 908 13.80 -13.33 -69.79
CA ASN A 908 14.27 -14.03 -70.99
C ASN A 908 13.18 -14.12 -72.06
N GLU A 909 11.93 -14.43 -71.71
CA GLU A 909 10.81 -14.46 -72.66
C GLU A 909 10.57 -13.09 -73.31
N MET A 910 10.73 -12.01 -72.55
CA MET A 910 10.63 -10.63 -73.08
C MET A 910 11.83 -10.26 -73.95
N LEU A 911 13.05 -10.70 -73.61
CA LEU A 911 14.28 -10.41 -74.37
C LEU A 911 14.38 -11.23 -75.66
N PHE A 912 13.93 -12.50 -75.64
CA PHE A 912 14.03 -13.44 -76.76
C PHE A 912 12.72 -13.57 -77.56
N GLY A 913 11.64 -12.89 -77.14
CA GLY A 913 10.37 -12.72 -77.86
C GLY A 913 9.81 -13.99 -78.49
N LYS A 914 8.91 -14.70 -77.80
CA LYS A 914 8.09 -15.84 -78.32
C LYS A 914 8.56 -16.37 -79.69
N SER A 915 9.59 -17.22 -79.71
CA SER A 915 9.69 -18.20 -80.80
C SER A 915 8.62 -19.25 -80.51
N SER A 916 7.52 -19.18 -81.26
CA SER A 916 6.49 -20.20 -81.31
C SER A 916 7.08 -21.59 -81.57
N SER A 917 6.82 -22.50 -80.64
CA SER A 917 6.40 -23.88 -80.90
C SER A 917 5.69 -24.43 -79.68
#